data_AF-A0AAE6W0N1-F1
#
_entry.id   AF-A0AAE6W0N1-F1
#
_cell.length_a   1.000
_cell.length_b   1.000
_cell.length_c   1.000
_cell.angle_alpha   90.00
_cell.angle_beta   90.00
_cell.angle_gamma   90.00
#
_symmetry.space_group_name_H-M   'P 1'
#
loop_
_entity.id
_entity.type
_entity.pdbx_description
1 polymer ?
#
loop_
_entity_poly.entity_id
_entity_poly.type
_entity_poly.pdbx_seq_one_letter_code
_entity_poly.pdbx_strand_id
1 'polypeptide(L)'
;MKILPQFVNRMIGRPGNFRTGMIRLLGFLSRRAQKEGRNPLPFLTPQEARCLYELYRKGQYADVMLCWAALEETDDMLGTVLDRRASALAEMTDDVKVDAKAIGNNPDLQTLADEQQQCLAEYYGKIDNLRDAVRFAGSATFRGFAHLEPVAGGGRIRMEPVDQWLMARPVKGGNWYYNESADRSCAKLEAIDESRLIIRECLRPVDLPSMFAICAKAHALDGWDGFIDVFGNPAIFFKYPPGTSDEKAREFDRIAEEMIGDGRGGFPDGGDIKTVETTARGGDTFKQRCEWCDKQIVRRGTGGELTVLAESGSGTLAGNAHQETFRMLAAGEGAEISESFNRQLSRRLLDHHFPRRPHLAYWTLEYAEPEDVGKQVDNITKLAAAGYIADEEEVSEASGYTVTYRAPQPTQEQPPSFPLLTNRQNNNPVGFHRALVDIEQTRDNAPLTAKEKELLEKLLNAQPSQNMIRLDAARLETAMKRAAGLEVVNDPENGGNTPADPRQNANSGGNGGQENLLANYGTSEGAKKGWDKRGRGQHEAIGQAGTAKSLGLEKLSELKPDPASSHSHTGRARKALTRGFSARSVDGQDVQFSKGVLDHWEATVPPKTPEEQNRRLRRLSEAVRAVKDPHEVWESHNGQKTYLRVYKDDAGKFAMSGFVAGKDGQVRSFFHSRRLNGAEKMRKGTLKYKR
;
A
#
# COMPACT_ATOMS: atom_id res chain seq x y z
N MET A 1 32.75 -13.93 0.94
CA MET A 1 32.36 -14.72 2.14
C MET A 1 30.94 -14.32 2.48
N LYS A 2 30.09 -15.25 2.90
CA LYS A 2 28.73 -14.95 3.39
C LYS A 2 28.78 -15.28 4.90
N ILE A 3 28.30 -14.42 5.80
CA ILE A 3 28.27 -14.72 7.25
C ILE A 3 27.49 -16.03 7.53
N LEU A 4 26.39 -16.27 6.81
CA LEU A 4 25.60 -17.51 6.94
C LEU A 4 26.38 -18.83 6.61
N PRO A 5 27.02 -19.00 5.44
CA PRO A 5 27.80 -20.19 5.06
C PRO A 5 29.04 -20.50 5.89
N GLN A 6 29.79 -19.50 6.39
CA GLN A 6 30.88 -19.78 7.32
C GLN A 6 30.38 -20.42 8.61
N PHE A 7 29.19 -19.99 9.03
CA PHE A 7 28.53 -20.46 10.22
C PHE A 7 27.85 -21.83 10.00
N VAL A 8 27.18 -22.05 8.87
CA VAL A 8 26.72 -23.38 8.42
C VAL A 8 27.90 -24.36 8.41
N ASN A 9 29.06 -23.96 7.88
CA ASN A 9 30.28 -24.78 7.89
C ASN A 9 30.82 -25.03 9.30
N ARG A 10 30.75 -24.06 10.23
CA ARG A 10 31.15 -24.26 11.64
C ARG A 10 30.17 -25.14 12.43
N MET A 11 28.86 -24.99 12.21
CA MET A 11 27.84 -25.80 12.88
C MET A 11 27.90 -27.24 12.41
N ILE A 12 28.02 -27.47 11.10
CA ILE A 12 28.12 -28.81 10.51
C ILE A 12 29.36 -29.57 11.04
N GLY A 13 30.45 -28.86 11.38
CA GLY A 13 31.63 -29.45 12.02
C GLY A 13 32.43 -30.40 11.12
N ARG A 14 33.62 -30.81 11.61
CA ARG A 14 34.51 -31.78 10.93
C ARG A 14 33.79 -33.12 10.64
N PRO A 15 34.24 -33.89 9.63
CA PRO A 15 33.59 -35.12 9.14
C PRO A 15 33.56 -36.24 10.21
N GLY A 16 32.62 -36.10 11.14
CA GLY A 16 32.43 -36.93 12.33
C GLY A 16 31.33 -36.39 13.26
N ASN A 17 31.06 -35.07 13.22
CA ASN A 17 29.98 -34.39 13.99
C ASN A 17 28.84 -33.82 13.12
N PHE A 18 28.78 -34.20 11.84
CA PHE A 18 27.84 -33.69 10.84
C PHE A 18 26.38 -33.72 11.30
N ARG A 19 25.94 -34.84 11.91
CA ARG A 19 24.54 -35.00 12.38
C ARG A 19 24.21 -34.06 13.53
N THR A 20 25.10 -33.91 14.51
CA THR A 20 24.95 -32.95 15.62
C THR A 20 24.93 -31.51 15.11
N GLY A 21 25.73 -31.23 14.08
CA GLY A 21 25.77 -29.93 13.41
C GLY A 21 24.51 -29.58 12.64
N MET A 22 23.97 -30.56 11.90
CA MET A 22 22.68 -30.47 11.21
C MET A 22 21.52 -30.20 12.18
N ILE A 23 21.48 -30.88 13.34
CA ILE A 23 20.45 -30.66 14.36
C ILE A 23 20.51 -29.22 14.90
N ARG A 24 21.71 -28.69 15.15
CA ARG A 24 21.90 -27.30 15.61
C ARG A 24 21.44 -26.30 14.56
N LEU A 25 21.79 -26.51 13.29
CA LEU A 25 21.35 -25.69 12.16
C LEU A 25 19.83 -25.69 12.02
N LEU A 26 19.18 -26.86 12.06
CA LEU A 26 17.72 -26.96 11.98
C LEU A 26 17.03 -26.26 13.16
N GLY A 27 17.54 -26.44 14.38
CA GLY A 27 17.03 -25.73 15.56
C GLY A 27 17.21 -24.21 15.49
N PHE A 28 18.32 -23.74 14.92
CA PHE A 28 18.55 -22.32 14.65
C PHE A 28 17.54 -21.78 13.62
N LEU A 29 17.40 -22.43 12.47
CA LEU A 29 16.47 -22.02 11.41
C LEU A 29 15.00 -22.03 11.90
N SER A 30 14.63 -23.02 12.70
CA SER A 30 13.30 -23.12 13.31
C SER A 30 13.00 -21.94 14.25
N ARG A 31 13.94 -21.60 15.15
CA ARG A 31 13.79 -20.44 16.05
C ARG A 31 13.72 -19.12 15.30
N ARG A 32 14.53 -18.98 14.25
CA ARG A 32 14.52 -17.82 13.35
C ARG A 32 13.15 -17.66 12.68
N ALA A 33 12.63 -18.71 12.05
CA ALA A 33 11.31 -18.69 11.43
C ALA A 33 10.18 -18.38 12.44
N GLN A 34 10.30 -18.88 13.68
CA GLN A 34 9.34 -18.56 14.73
C GLN A 34 9.37 -17.08 15.13
N LYS A 35 10.56 -16.46 15.20
CA LYS A 35 10.70 -15.04 15.52
C LYS A 35 10.19 -14.14 14.39
N GLU A 36 10.58 -14.43 13.15
CA GLU A 36 10.12 -13.68 11.97
C GLU A 36 8.60 -13.79 11.80
N GLY A 37 8.00 -14.97 12.07
CA GLY A 37 6.56 -15.17 11.95
C GLY A 37 5.72 -14.66 13.15
N ARG A 38 6.34 -14.10 14.19
CA ARG A 38 5.62 -13.60 15.37
C ARG A 38 5.16 -12.17 15.12
N ASN A 39 3.85 -11.93 15.22
CA ASN A 39 3.30 -10.57 15.25
C ASN A 39 3.57 -9.90 16.61
N PRO A 40 4.37 -8.81 16.70
CA PRO A 40 4.67 -8.14 17.97
C PRO A 40 3.60 -7.12 18.39
N LEU A 41 2.73 -6.70 17.48
CA LEU A 41 1.83 -5.55 17.67
C LEU A 41 0.72 -5.75 18.70
N PRO A 42 0.05 -6.92 18.80
CA PRO A 42 -1.00 -7.14 19.81
C PRO A 42 -0.53 -6.95 21.26
N PHE A 43 0.79 -7.00 21.50
CA PHE A 43 1.39 -6.86 22.82
C PHE A 43 2.08 -5.51 23.02
N LEU A 44 2.01 -4.58 22.06
CA LEU A 44 2.64 -3.27 22.13
C LEU A 44 1.85 -2.31 23.04
N THR A 45 1.92 -2.58 24.33
CA THR A 45 1.40 -1.69 25.38
C THR A 45 2.41 -0.57 25.70
N PRO A 46 2.02 0.50 26.42
CA PRO A 46 2.95 1.55 26.83
C PRO A 46 4.09 1.01 27.71
N GLN A 47 3.80 -0.03 28.50
CA GLN A 47 4.77 -0.76 29.31
C GLN A 47 5.76 -1.54 28.42
N GLU A 48 5.27 -2.27 27.40
CA GLU A 48 6.16 -2.99 26.48
C GLU A 48 6.99 -2.01 25.64
N ALA A 49 6.43 -0.88 25.19
CA ALA A 49 7.17 0.17 24.49
C ALA A 49 8.34 0.71 25.34
N ARG A 50 8.14 0.90 26.65
CA ARG A 50 9.24 1.26 27.58
C ARG A 50 10.27 0.14 27.71
N CYS A 51 9.82 -1.11 27.80
CA CYS A 51 10.70 -2.28 27.86
C CYS A 51 11.58 -2.38 26.60
N LEU A 52 10.99 -2.22 25.42
CA LEU A 52 11.71 -2.18 24.13
C LEU A 52 12.72 -1.02 24.09
N TYR A 53 12.37 0.15 24.62
CA TYR A 53 13.32 1.26 24.75
C TYR A 53 14.51 0.92 25.67
N GLU A 54 14.27 0.25 26.80
CA GLU A 54 15.35 -0.20 27.68
C GLU A 54 16.26 -1.22 27.00
N LEU A 55 15.69 -2.16 26.25
CA LEU A 55 16.46 -3.11 25.45
C LEU A 55 17.32 -2.41 24.40
N TYR A 56 16.73 -1.44 23.68
CA TYR A 56 17.45 -0.63 22.70
C TYR A 56 18.65 0.08 23.36
N ARG A 57 18.48 0.64 24.56
CA ARG A 57 19.57 1.27 25.32
C ARG A 57 20.65 0.29 25.78
N LYS A 58 20.28 -0.95 26.07
CA LYS A 58 21.20 -2.05 26.43
C LYS A 58 21.86 -2.68 25.21
N GLY A 59 21.53 -2.23 24.00
CA GLY A 59 22.06 -2.80 22.76
C GLY A 59 21.52 -4.18 22.42
N GLN A 60 20.35 -4.54 22.97
CA GLN A 60 19.67 -5.81 22.75
C GLN A 60 18.57 -5.59 21.70
N TYR A 61 18.93 -5.67 20.42
CA TYR A 61 18.09 -5.12 19.36
C TYR A 61 17.04 -6.09 18.76
N ALA A 62 17.14 -7.39 19.00
CA ALA A 62 16.33 -8.38 18.28
C ALA A 62 14.82 -8.10 18.29
N ASP A 63 14.21 -8.02 19.48
CA ASP A 63 12.77 -7.76 19.59
C ASP A 63 12.39 -6.32 19.21
N VAL A 64 13.32 -5.36 19.40
CA VAL A 64 13.13 -3.95 19.05
C VAL A 64 12.99 -3.79 17.54
N MET A 65 13.93 -4.35 16.78
CA MET A 65 13.98 -4.24 15.32
C MET A 65 12.82 -4.99 14.65
N LEU A 66 12.40 -6.14 15.21
CA LEU A 66 11.22 -6.85 14.74
C LEU A 66 9.93 -6.06 15.02
N CYS A 67 9.83 -5.40 16.17
CA CYS A 67 8.71 -4.52 16.48
C CYS A 67 8.66 -3.31 15.56
N TRP A 68 9.78 -2.62 15.33
CA TRP A 68 9.85 -1.47 14.43
C TRP A 68 9.54 -1.86 12.99
N ALA A 69 10.05 -3.00 12.50
CA ALA A 69 9.69 -3.53 11.18
C ALA A 69 8.18 -3.75 11.03
N ALA A 70 7.51 -4.31 12.05
CA ALA A 70 6.07 -4.48 12.02
C ALA A 70 5.31 -3.14 12.07
N LEU A 71 5.83 -2.14 12.78
CA LEU A 71 5.24 -0.79 12.80
C LEU A 71 5.39 -0.08 11.46
N GLU A 72 6.55 -0.17 10.83
CA GLU A 72 6.79 0.36 9.48
C GLU A 72 5.86 -0.27 8.43
N GLU A 73 5.51 -1.55 8.58
CA GLU A 73 4.59 -2.27 7.69
C GLU A 73 3.12 -1.89 7.91
N THR A 74 2.73 -1.58 9.15
CA THR A 74 1.31 -1.51 9.53
C THR A 74 0.79 -0.11 9.82
N ASP A 75 1.61 0.81 10.34
CA ASP A 75 1.20 2.19 10.55
C ASP A 75 1.29 2.99 9.25
N ASP A 76 0.17 3.59 8.88
CA ASP A 76 0.00 4.29 7.61
C ASP A 76 0.90 5.53 7.50
N MET A 77 1.03 6.30 8.59
CA MET A 77 1.81 7.54 8.57
C MET A 77 3.31 7.26 8.56
N LEU A 78 3.79 6.35 9.40
CA LEU A 78 5.19 5.94 9.43
C LEU A 78 5.62 5.33 8.08
N GLY A 79 4.81 4.40 7.54
CA GLY A 79 5.06 3.81 6.22
C GLY A 79 5.13 4.86 5.11
N THR A 80 4.21 5.84 5.12
CA THR A 80 4.23 6.93 4.13
C THR A 80 5.51 7.78 4.23
N VAL A 81 5.96 8.14 5.43
CA VAL A 81 7.22 8.88 5.64
C VAL A 81 8.40 8.08 5.11
N LEU A 82 8.45 6.78 5.41
CA LEU A 82 9.52 5.87 4.97
C LEU A 82 9.57 5.78 3.45
N ASP A 83 8.44 5.54 2.79
CA ASP A 83 8.37 5.44 1.34
C ASP A 83 8.80 6.73 0.64
N ARG A 84 8.42 7.90 1.18
CA ARG A 84 8.81 9.20 0.63
C ARG A 84 10.32 9.44 0.74
N ARG A 85 10.92 9.12 1.89
CA ARG A 85 12.38 9.24 2.06
C ARG A 85 13.13 8.26 1.18
N ALA A 86 12.68 7.01 1.11
CA ALA A 86 13.27 6.00 0.24
C ALA A 86 13.18 6.38 -1.24
N SER A 87 12.05 6.97 -1.68
CA SER A 87 11.87 7.44 -3.06
C SER A 87 12.81 8.60 -3.38
N ALA A 88 12.94 9.58 -2.47
CA ALA A 88 13.84 10.71 -2.66
C ALA A 88 15.31 10.26 -2.72
N LEU A 89 15.72 9.30 -1.87
CA LEU A 89 17.06 8.72 -1.92
C LEU A 89 17.30 7.93 -3.21
N ALA A 90 16.27 7.26 -3.74
CA ALA A 90 16.36 6.49 -4.98
C ALA A 90 16.47 7.37 -6.25
N GLU A 91 16.12 8.66 -6.18
CA GLU A 91 16.33 9.63 -7.26
C GLU A 91 17.80 10.03 -7.42
N MET A 92 18.63 9.79 -6.40
CA MET A 92 20.05 10.17 -6.43
C MET A 92 20.87 9.21 -7.28
N THR A 93 21.93 9.74 -7.88
CA THR A 93 22.89 9.02 -8.71
C THR A 93 24.23 8.93 -8.03
N ASP A 94 24.90 7.80 -8.18
CA ASP A 94 26.24 7.61 -7.67
C ASP A 94 27.30 8.03 -8.70
N ASP A 95 28.42 8.55 -8.21
CA ASP A 95 29.55 8.98 -9.02
C ASP A 95 30.86 8.86 -8.23
N VAL A 96 32.00 8.87 -8.93
CA VAL A 96 33.34 8.97 -8.33
C VAL A 96 33.95 10.29 -8.73
N LYS A 97 34.15 11.17 -7.75
CA LYS A 97 34.68 12.51 -7.95
C LYS A 97 36.09 12.65 -7.38
N VAL A 98 36.78 13.70 -7.82
CA VAL A 98 38.10 14.07 -7.32
C VAL A 98 38.04 15.36 -6.49
N ASP A 99 38.89 15.47 -5.48
CA ASP A 99 39.02 16.66 -4.65
C ASP A 99 39.89 17.70 -5.38
N ALA A 100 39.24 18.51 -6.22
CA ALA A 100 39.88 19.59 -6.96
C ALA A 100 40.63 20.58 -6.06
N LYS A 101 40.19 20.77 -4.81
CA LYS A 101 40.84 21.66 -3.85
C LYS A 101 42.14 21.06 -3.32
N ALA A 102 42.18 19.76 -3.09
CA ALA A 102 43.40 19.06 -2.69
C ALA A 102 44.43 18.97 -3.83
N ILE A 103 43.97 18.87 -5.08
CA ILE A 103 44.82 18.83 -6.27
C ILE A 103 45.47 20.20 -6.55
N GLY A 104 44.66 21.27 -6.50
CA GLY A 104 45.11 22.61 -6.88
C GLY A 104 45.62 22.65 -8.32
N ASN A 105 46.77 23.30 -8.55
CA ASN A 105 47.40 23.40 -9.89
C ASN A 105 48.59 22.44 -10.05
N ASN A 106 48.61 21.31 -9.34
CA ASN A 106 49.73 20.37 -9.38
C ASN A 106 49.45 19.21 -10.36
N PRO A 107 50.17 19.13 -11.51
CA PRO A 107 49.94 18.09 -12.52
C PRO A 107 50.13 16.67 -11.97
N ASP A 108 51.11 16.44 -11.09
CA ASP A 108 51.38 15.12 -10.52
C ASP A 108 50.23 14.63 -9.61
N LEU A 109 49.57 15.57 -8.91
CA LEU A 109 48.40 15.26 -8.10
C LEU A 109 47.17 15.03 -8.98
N GLN A 110 47.05 15.73 -10.11
CA GLN A 110 45.98 15.48 -11.09
C GLN A 110 46.10 14.07 -11.66
N THR A 111 47.28 13.67 -12.13
CA THR A 111 47.50 12.30 -12.64
C THR A 111 47.19 11.25 -11.58
N LEU A 112 47.63 11.47 -10.33
CA LEU A 112 47.28 10.56 -9.22
C LEU A 112 45.76 10.52 -8.96
N ALA A 113 45.08 11.66 -9.03
CA ALA A 113 43.64 11.73 -8.83
C ALA A 113 42.88 10.97 -9.92
N ASP A 114 43.30 11.10 -11.19
CA ASP A 114 42.72 10.38 -12.32
C ASP A 114 42.89 8.85 -12.16
N GLU A 115 44.09 8.40 -11.77
CA GLU A 115 44.36 6.98 -11.47
C GLU A 115 43.50 6.46 -10.31
N GLN A 116 43.35 7.24 -9.24
CA GLN A 116 42.52 6.88 -8.09
C GLN A 116 41.02 6.87 -8.45
N GLN A 117 40.57 7.84 -9.24
CA GLN A 117 39.19 7.93 -9.73
C GLN A 117 38.85 6.70 -10.56
N GLN A 118 39.72 6.34 -11.51
CA GLN A 118 39.55 5.13 -12.31
C GLN A 118 39.52 3.86 -11.45
N CYS A 119 40.45 3.74 -10.48
CA CYS A 119 40.48 2.60 -9.57
C CYS A 119 39.18 2.41 -8.79
N LEU A 120 38.64 3.51 -8.23
CA LEU A 120 37.36 3.48 -7.52
C LEU A 120 36.21 3.20 -8.48
N ALA A 121 36.15 3.86 -9.64
CA ALA A 121 35.09 3.65 -10.64
C ALA A 121 35.02 2.18 -11.09
N GLU A 122 36.16 1.55 -11.35
CA GLU A 122 36.25 0.13 -11.69
C GLU A 122 35.78 -0.78 -10.55
N TYR A 123 36.05 -0.42 -9.29
CA TYR A 123 35.61 -1.19 -8.14
C TYR A 123 34.09 -1.07 -7.94
N TYR A 124 33.57 0.16 -7.91
CA TYR A 124 32.13 0.41 -7.74
C TYR A 124 31.32 -0.15 -8.90
N GLY A 125 31.85 -0.12 -10.14
CA GLY A 125 31.24 -0.76 -11.31
C GLY A 125 31.15 -2.30 -11.24
N LYS A 126 31.85 -2.96 -10.29
CA LYS A 126 31.71 -4.40 -10.01
C LYS A 126 30.56 -4.70 -9.05
N ILE A 127 29.94 -3.70 -8.43
CA ILE A 127 28.86 -3.89 -7.45
C ILE A 127 27.52 -4.02 -8.17
N ASP A 128 26.90 -5.20 -8.09
CA ASP A 128 25.68 -5.51 -8.85
C ASP A 128 24.41 -4.88 -8.24
N ASN A 129 24.41 -4.61 -6.93
CA ASN A 129 23.21 -4.23 -6.17
C ASN A 129 23.40 -2.91 -5.38
N LEU A 130 24.20 -1.98 -5.89
CA LEU A 130 24.54 -0.74 -5.17
C LEU A 130 23.29 0.06 -4.77
N ARG A 131 22.29 0.16 -5.65
CA ARG A 131 21.02 0.86 -5.35
C ARG A 131 20.25 0.24 -4.18
N ASP A 132 20.15 -1.09 -4.15
CA ASP A 132 19.50 -1.81 -3.04
C ASP A 132 20.30 -1.64 -1.74
N ALA A 133 21.63 -1.63 -1.83
CA ALA A 133 22.51 -1.41 -0.70
C ALA A 133 22.37 0.00 -0.11
N VAL A 134 22.29 1.02 -0.98
CA VAL A 134 22.03 2.42 -0.58
C VAL A 134 20.66 2.53 0.09
N ARG A 135 19.62 1.91 -0.48
CA ARG A 135 18.28 1.87 0.13
C ARG A 135 18.32 1.24 1.52
N PHE A 136 19.01 0.11 1.68
CA PHE A 136 19.17 -0.54 2.97
C PHE A 136 19.98 0.31 3.96
N ALA A 137 21.05 0.97 3.52
CA ALA A 137 21.81 1.91 4.35
C ALA A 137 20.93 3.10 4.80
N GLY A 138 19.99 3.55 3.96
CA GLY A 138 18.97 4.54 4.32
C GLY A 138 18.10 4.13 5.50
N SER A 139 17.81 2.83 5.67
CA SER A 139 17.03 2.32 6.82
C SER A 139 17.67 2.62 8.18
N ALA A 140 18.98 2.90 8.23
CA ALA A 140 19.65 3.31 9.46
C ALA A 140 19.07 4.61 10.04
N THR A 141 18.47 5.49 9.23
CA THR A 141 17.80 6.70 9.74
C THR A 141 16.57 6.36 10.58
N PHE A 142 15.86 5.29 10.22
CA PHE A 142 14.66 4.83 10.90
C PHE A 142 15.01 3.97 12.11
N ARG A 143 15.86 2.97 11.90
CA ARG A 143 16.19 1.93 12.88
C ARG A 143 17.49 2.16 13.66
N GLY A 144 18.24 3.21 13.33
CA GLY A 144 19.42 3.66 14.07
C GLY A 144 20.75 3.07 13.61
N PHE A 145 20.77 2.02 12.79
CA PHE A 145 21.99 1.48 12.20
C PHE A 145 21.69 0.60 10.99
N ALA A 146 22.66 0.38 10.10
CA ALA A 146 22.59 -0.59 9.02
C ALA A 146 23.99 -1.17 8.76
N HIS A 147 24.04 -2.44 8.37
CA HIS A 147 25.27 -3.19 8.12
C HIS A 147 25.20 -3.86 6.75
N LEU A 148 26.18 -3.62 5.90
CA LEU A 148 26.33 -4.28 4.60
C LEU A 148 27.62 -5.11 4.59
N GLU A 149 27.53 -6.36 4.16
CA GLU A 149 28.68 -7.24 3.92
C GLU A 149 29.03 -7.24 2.42
N PRO A 150 30.24 -6.80 2.03
CA PRO A 150 30.71 -6.97 0.65
C PRO A 150 31.05 -8.44 0.37
N VAL A 151 30.28 -9.06 -0.54
CA VAL A 151 30.43 -10.46 -0.94
C VAL A 151 30.90 -10.53 -2.39
N ALA A 152 32.19 -10.83 -2.58
CA ALA A 152 32.74 -11.10 -3.90
C ALA A 152 32.40 -12.54 -4.38
N GLY A 153 31.97 -12.67 -5.64
CA GLY A 153 31.72 -13.94 -6.31
C GLY A 153 31.68 -13.77 -7.83
N GLY A 154 32.39 -14.63 -8.57
CA GLY A 154 32.39 -14.60 -10.04
C GLY A 154 32.91 -13.30 -10.67
N GLY A 155 33.81 -12.58 -9.98
CA GLY A 155 34.33 -11.28 -10.45
C GLY A 155 33.41 -10.09 -10.19
N ARG A 156 32.22 -10.31 -9.63
CA ARG A 156 31.27 -9.28 -9.18
C ARG A 156 31.22 -9.21 -7.66
N ILE A 157 30.64 -8.13 -7.16
CA ILE A 157 30.47 -7.85 -5.73
C ILE A 157 28.97 -7.62 -5.47
N ARG A 158 28.43 -8.26 -4.45
CA ARG A 158 27.14 -7.87 -3.86
C ARG A 158 27.35 -7.31 -2.47
N MET A 159 26.71 -6.20 -2.17
CA MET A 159 26.61 -5.65 -0.83
C MET A 159 25.38 -6.29 -0.16
N GLU A 160 25.60 -7.35 0.60
CA GLU A 160 24.53 -8.12 1.24
C GLU A 160 24.10 -7.43 2.56
N PRO A 161 22.82 -7.07 2.71
CA PRO A 161 22.28 -6.58 3.98
C PRO A 161 22.43 -7.60 5.09
N VAL A 162 22.90 -7.17 6.25
CA VAL A 162 22.81 -7.94 7.49
C VAL A 162 21.58 -7.48 8.25
N ASP A 163 20.66 -8.42 8.48
CA ASP A 163 19.42 -8.16 9.19
C ASP A 163 19.67 -7.49 10.55
N GLN A 164 19.10 -6.29 10.75
CA GLN A 164 19.38 -5.48 11.94
C GLN A 164 18.97 -6.15 13.26
N TRP A 165 17.95 -7.02 13.24
CA TRP A 165 17.48 -7.77 14.40
C TRP A 165 18.43 -8.91 14.82
N LEU A 166 19.40 -9.27 13.98
CA LEU A 166 20.47 -10.22 14.31
C LEU A 166 21.71 -9.52 14.89
N MET A 167 21.70 -8.19 14.98
CA MET A 167 22.82 -7.42 15.51
C MET A 167 22.59 -7.10 16.99
N ALA A 168 23.69 -7.01 17.75
CA ALA A 168 23.69 -6.58 19.14
C ALA A 168 24.91 -5.69 19.42
N ARG A 169 24.75 -4.77 20.36
CA ARG A 169 25.83 -3.86 20.78
C ARG A 169 25.76 -3.59 22.29
N PRO A 170 26.11 -4.57 23.15
CA PRO A 170 25.87 -4.51 24.60
C PRO A 170 26.41 -3.26 25.30
N VAL A 171 27.51 -2.70 24.78
CA VAL A 171 28.07 -1.43 25.23
C VAL A 171 27.80 -0.39 24.15
N LYS A 172 27.09 0.68 24.50
CA LYS A 172 26.85 1.80 23.58
C LYS A 172 28.19 2.39 23.12
N GLY A 173 28.41 2.44 21.81
CA GLY A 173 29.70 2.90 21.24
C GLY A 173 30.81 1.84 21.24
N GLY A 174 30.56 0.64 21.77
CA GLY A 174 31.50 -0.49 21.73
C GLY A 174 31.43 -1.30 20.44
N ASN A 175 31.99 -2.51 20.47
CA ASN A 175 32.03 -3.38 19.30
C ASN A 175 30.65 -3.94 18.93
N TRP A 176 30.47 -4.22 17.64
CA TRP A 176 29.30 -4.94 17.13
C TRP A 176 29.42 -6.46 17.33
N TYR A 177 28.29 -7.07 17.67
CA TYR A 177 28.17 -8.51 17.85
C TYR A 177 27.02 -9.05 17.02
N TYR A 178 27.18 -10.29 16.59
CA TYR A 178 26.14 -11.07 15.94
C TYR A 178 25.39 -11.90 17.00
N ASN A 179 24.09 -11.67 17.10
CA ASN A 179 23.16 -12.43 17.92
C ASN A 179 22.43 -13.45 17.05
N GLU A 180 23.12 -14.55 16.76
CA GLU A 180 22.62 -15.63 15.92
C GLU A 180 21.22 -16.09 16.36
N SER A 181 21.05 -16.44 17.63
CA SER A 181 19.76 -16.91 18.15
C SER A 181 18.64 -15.87 18.14
N ALA A 182 18.98 -14.61 17.82
CA ALA A 182 18.14 -13.43 18.02
C ALA A 182 17.55 -13.38 19.43
N ASP A 183 18.24 -13.94 20.41
CA ASP A 183 17.70 -14.10 21.74
C ASP A 183 17.68 -12.75 22.46
N ARG A 184 16.61 -12.49 23.22
CA ARG A 184 16.42 -11.21 23.91
C ARG A 184 17.50 -10.97 24.97
N SER A 185 18.00 -12.03 25.62
CA SER A 185 19.03 -11.90 26.65
C SER A 185 20.41 -11.59 26.10
N CYS A 186 20.65 -11.88 24.82
CA CYS A 186 21.98 -11.82 24.20
C CYS A 186 23.03 -12.64 24.97
N ALA A 187 22.62 -13.76 25.60
CA ALA A 187 23.54 -14.62 26.36
C ALA A 187 24.66 -15.25 25.51
N LYS A 188 24.46 -15.36 24.19
CA LYS A 188 25.44 -15.85 23.23
C LYS A 188 25.60 -14.84 22.11
N LEU A 189 26.78 -14.22 22.06
CA LEU A 189 27.15 -13.23 21.07
C LEU A 189 28.46 -13.63 20.41
N GLU A 190 28.53 -13.47 19.09
CA GLU A 190 29.77 -13.62 18.33
C GLU A 190 30.31 -12.23 17.97
N ALA A 191 31.59 -11.98 18.25
CA ALA A 191 32.22 -10.72 17.86
C ALA A 191 32.32 -10.63 16.34
N ILE A 192 31.96 -9.47 15.78
CA ILE A 192 32.05 -9.21 14.35
C ILE A 192 33.35 -8.47 14.05
N ASP A 193 34.01 -8.86 12.96
CA ASP A 193 35.10 -8.09 12.38
C ASP A 193 34.51 -6.92 11.58
N GLU A 194 34.41 -5.75 12.21
CA GLU A 194 33.87 -4.52 11.60
C GLU A 194 34.65 -4.06 10.37
N SER A 195 35.91 -4.51 10.19
CA SER A 195 36.69 -4.20 8.99
C SER A 195 36.14 -4.85 7.72
N ARG A 196 35.19 -5.78 7.85
CA ARG A 196 34.55 -6.47 6.73
C ARG A 196 33.16 -5.95 6.41
N LEU A 197 32.66 -4.98 7.19
CA LEU A 197 31.34 -4.41 7.01
C LEU A 197 31.44 -2.96 6.56
N ILE A 198 30.37 -2.50 5.93
CA ILE A 198 30.05 -1.09 5.80
C ILE A 198 28.93 -0.82 6.79
N ILE A 199 29.24 -0.02 7.80
CA ILE A 199 28.34 0.30 8.91
C ILE A 199 27.91 1.75 8.80
N ARG A 200 26.61 2.00 8.76
CA ARG A 200 26.02 3.33 8.96
C ARG A 200 25.30 3.34 10.29
N GLU A 201 25.60 4.32 11.13
CA GLU A 201 24.93 4.53 12.42
C GLU A 201 24.18 5.86 12.40
N CYS A 202 22.98 5.88 12.97
CA CYS A 202 22.20 7.08 13.23
C CYS A 202 21.84 7.12 14.73
N LEU A 203 22.36 8.12 15.44
CA LEU A 203 22.19 8.24 16.88
C LEU A 203 20.73 8.46 17.30
N ARG A 204 19.91 8.98 16.39
CA ARG A 204 18.57 9.49 16.66
C ARG A 204 17.58 8.85 15.67
N PRO A 205 17.30 7.54 15.79
CA PRO A 205 16.32 6.86 14.95
C PRO A 205 14.95 7.54 14.97
N VAL A 206 14.24 7.46 13.85
CA VAL A 206 12.85 7.91 13.72
C VAL A 206 11.90 6.95 14.43
N ASP A 207 12.14 5.63 14.34
CA ASP A 207 11.18 4.63 14.84
C ASP A 207 11.06 4.62 16.35
N LEU A 208 12.13 5.01 17.05
CA LEU A 208 12.14 5.02 18.51
C LEU A 208 11.02 5.90 19.10
N PRO A 209 10.93 7.22 18.81
CA PRO A 209 9.79 8.02 19.24
C PRO A 209 8.48 7.66 18.50
N SER A 210 8.53 7.22 17.25
CA SER A 210 7.33 6.83 16.49
C SER A 210 6.60 5.65 17.15
N MET A 211 7.33 4.67 17.69
CA MET A 211 6.75 3.56 18.46
C MET A 211 5.86 4.05 19.60
N PHE A 212 6.30 5.07 20.36
CA PHE A 212 5.48 5.63 21.43
C PHE A 212 4.27 6.42 20.89
N ALA A 213 4.44 7.14 19.78
CA ALA A 213 3.35 7.87 19.13
C ALA A 213 2.28 6.90 18.59
N ILE A 214 2.68 5.82 17.93
CA ILE A 214 1.79 4.79 17.37
C ILE A 214 1.08 4.04 18.50
N CYS A 215 1.77 3.68 19.58
CA CYS A 215 1.13 3.08 20.76
C CYS A 215 0.03 4.00 21.33
N ALA A 216 0.31 5.30 21.45
CA ALA A 216 -0.69 6.27 21.90
C ALA A 216 -1.84 6.47 20.89
N LYS A 217 -1.55 6.40 19.58
CA LYS A 217 -2.55 6.46 18.49
C LYS A 217 -3.47 5.25 18.54
N ALA A 218 -2.93 4.04 18.67
CA ALA A 218 -3.69 2.80 18.79
C ALA A 218 -4.66 2.86 19.99
N HIS A 219 -4.18 3.29 21.17
CA HIS A 219 -5.06 3.49 22.32
C HIS A 219 -6.14 4.56 22.11
N ALA A 220 -5.84 5.62 21.38
CA ALA A 220 -6.82 6.65 21.05
C ALA A 220 -7.86 6.13 20.05
N LEU A 221 -7.47 5.30 19.09
CA LEU A 221 -8.38 4.63 18.16
C LEU A 221 -9.30 3.65 18.91
N ASP A 222 -8.76 2.75 19.75
CA ASP A 222 -9.55 1.82 20.55
C ASP A 222 -10.54 2.58 21.46
N GLY A 223 -10.08 3.67 22.08
CA GLY A 223 -10.93 4.52 22.90
C GLY A 223 -12.00 5.27 22.10
N TRP A 224 -11.69 5.63 20.84
CA TRP A 224 -12.66 6.26 19.95
C TRP A 224 -13.73 5.26 19.52
N ASP A 225 -13.34 4.04 19.14
CA ASP A 225 -14.26 2.97 18.77
C ASP A 225 -15.17 2.64 19.97
N GLY A 226 -14.61 2.47 21.18
CA GLY A 226 -15.40 2.28 22.39
C GLY A 226 -16.32 3.46 22.72
N PHE A 227 -15.88 4.70 22.47
CA PHE A 227 -16.72 5.89 22.61
C PHE A 227 -17.88 5.87 21.62
N ILE A 228 -17.62 5.52 20.36
CA ILE A 228 -18.65 5.41 19.32
C ILE A 228 -19.64 4.29 19.65
N ASP A 229 -19.18 3.15 20.18
CA ASP A 229 -20.05 2.05 20.57
C ASP A 229 -21.00 2.43 21.72
N VAL A 230 -20.47 3.07 22.77
CA VAL A 230 -21.25 3.43 23.98
C VAL A 230 -22.15 4.64 23.75
N PHE A 231 -21.68 5.65 23.03
CA PHE A 231 -22.38 6.92 22.87
C PHE A 231 -23.05 7.10 21.50
N GLY A 232 -22.65 6.32 20.50
CA GLY A 232 -23.37 6.20 19.24
C GLY A 232 -24.64 5.34 19.39
N ASN A 233 -24.69 4.43 20.35
CA ASN A 233 -25.87 3.64 20.69
C ASN A 233 -26.23 3.78 22.18
N PRO A 234 -27.23 4.61 22.56
CA PRO A 234 -27.53 4.89 23.96
C PRO A 234 -27.95 3.60 24.69
N ALA A 235 -27.41 3.41 25.90
CA ALA A 235 -27.84 2.29 26.75
C ALA A 235 -29.32 2.43 27.12
N ILE A 236 -30.09 1.37 26.86
CA ILE A 236 -31.51 1.27 27.16
C ILE A 236 -31.68 0.37 28.37
N PHE A 237 -32.30 0.88 29.45
CA PHE A 237 -32.64 0.09 30.62
C PHE A 237 -34.15 -0.08 30.71
N PHE A 238 -34.60 -1.33 30.83
CA PHE A 238 -35.99 -1.65 31.10
C PHE A 238 -36.22 -1.78 32.60
N LYS A 239 -37.11 -0.98 33.16
CA LYS A 239 -37.52 -1.09 34.57
C LYS A 239 -38.70 -2.07 34.66
N TYR A 240 -38.46 -3.23 35.27
CA TYR A 240 -39.54 -4.22 35.45
C TYR A 240 -40.64 -3.70 36.38
N PRO A 241 -41.91 -4.03 36.11
CA PRO A 241 -43.00 -3.82 37.04
C PRO A 241 -42.77 -4.54 38.39
N PRO A 242 -43.27 -4.01 39.52
CA PRO A 242 -43.20 -4.70 40.81
C PRO A 242 -43.85 -6.08 40.76
N GLY A 243 -43.18 -7.11 41.31
CA GLY A 243 -43.69 -8.49 41.32
C GLY A 243 -43.52 -9.27 40.00
N THR A 244 -42.66 -8.79 39.10
CA THR A 244 -42.30 -9.51 37.86
C THR A 244 -41.63 -10.85 38.18
N SER A 245 -42.15 -11.94 37.61
CA SER A 245 -41.54 -13.28 37.71
C SER A 245 -40.33 -13.44 36.78
N ASP A 246 -39.45 -14.39 37.06
CA ASP A 246 -38.26 -14.67 36.24
C ASP A 246 -38.59 -14.97 34.77
N GLU A 247 -39.72 -15.62 34.48
CA GLU A 247 -40.16 -15.89 33.10
C GLU A 247 -40.54 -14.60 32.36
N LYS A 248 -41.27 -13.70 33.02
CA LYS A 248 -41.62 -12.39 32.44
C LYS A 248 -40.40 -11.48 32.33
N ALA A 249 -39.45 -11.56 33.27
CA ALA A 249 -38.19 -10.83 33.18
C ALA A 249 -37.42 -11.22 31.91
N ARG A 250 -37.31 -12.51 31.60
CA ARG A 250 -36.68 -13.00 30.35
C ARG A 250 -37.44 -12.59 29.08
N GLU A 251 -38.76 -12.46 29.16
CA GLU A 251 -39.58 -11.91 28.07
C GLU A 251 -39.26 -10.43 27.85
N PHE A 252 -39.21 -9.63 28.92
CA PHE A 252 -38.82 -8.22 28.87
C PHE A 252 -37.38 -8.01 28.40
N ASP A 253 -36.44 -8.86 28.82
CA ASP A 253 -35.04 -8.80 28.36
C ASP A 253 -34.95 -9.05 26.85
N ARG A 254 -35.70 -10.03 26.34
CA ARG A 254 -35.77 -10.29 24.91
C ARG A 254 -36.37 -9.12 24.14
N ILE A 255 -37.41 -8.48 24.69
CA ILE A 255 -38.01 -7.27 24.11
C ILE A 255 -37.00 -6.12 24.12
N ALA A 256 -36.25 -5.94 25.21
CA ALA A 256 -35.21 -4.91 25.30
C ALA A 256 -34.06 -5.15 24.30
N GLU A 257 -33.61 -6.39 24.15
CA GLU A 257 -32.62 -6.81 23.14
C GLU A 257 -33.13 -6.58 21.71
N GLU A 258 -34.41 -6.86 21.44
CA GLU A 258 -35.06 -6.55 20.15
C GLU A 258 -35.17 -5.04 19.91
N MET A 259 -35.39 -4.24 20.95
CA MET A 259 -35.45 -2.77 20.87
C MET A 259 -34.10 -2.11 20.60
N ILE A 260 -32.98 -2.69 21.04
CA ILE A 260 -31.61 -2.16 20.80
C ILE A 260 -31.27 -2.13 19.30
N GLY A 261 -31.94 -2.95 18.46
CA GLY A 261 -31.71 -2.99 17.02
C GLY A 261 -32.27 -1.81 16.22
N ASP A 262 -33.44 -1.28 16.61
CA ASP A 262 -34.18 -0.26 15.84
C ASP A 262 -34.67 0.94 16.67
N GLY A 263 -34.49 0.93 18.00
CA GLY A 263 -34.87 2.02 18.91
C GLY A 263 -36.38 2.33 18.96
N ARG A 264 -37.22 1.43 18.44
CA ARG A 264 -38.68 1.61 18.30
C ARG A 264 -39.41 0.32 18.65
N GLY A 265 -40.29 0.38 19.65
CA GLY A 265 -41.09 -0.77 20.11
C GLY A 265 -42.15 -0.35 21.13
N GLY A 266 -43.21 -1.16 21.27
CA GLY A 266 -44.20 -1.05 22.34
C GLY A 266 -43.90 -2.07 23.44
N PHE A 267 -44.07 -1.69 24.70
CA PHE A 267 -43.86 -2.57 25.85
C PHE A 267 -45.15 -2.71 26.67
N PRO A 268 -45.30 -3.79 27.45
CA PRO A 268 -46.49 -4.04 28.26
C PRO A 268 -46.79 -2.93 29.29
N ASP A 269 -48.07 -2.74 29.59
CA ASP A 269 -48.55 -1.72 30.52
C ASP A 269 -47.91 -1.89 31.92
N GLY A 270 -47.37 -0.79 32.46
CA GLY A 270 -46.63 -0.75 33.72
C GLY A 270 -45.11 -0.89 33.64
N GLY A 271 -44.52 -1.18 32.48
CA GLY A 271 -43.07 -1.06 32.24
C GLY A 271 -42.63 0.39 32.06
N ASP A 272 -41.36 0.70 32.34
CA ASP A 272 -40.78 2.03 32.08
C ASP A 272 -39.41 1.89 31.42
N ILE A 273 -39.20 2.55 30.28
CA ILE A 273 -37.91 2.56 29.57
C ILE A 273 -37.18 3.84 29.92
N LYS A 274 -36.01 3.69 30.55
CA LYS A 274 -35.11 4.80 30.81
C LYS A 274 -33.94 4.70 29.87
N THR A 275 -33.88 5.62 28.92
CA THR A 275 -32.65 5.92 28.21
C THR A 275 -31.77 6.76 29.13
N VAL A 276 -30.49 6.42 29.23
CA VAL A 276 -29.54 7.31 29.87
C VAL A 276 -29.19 8.36 28.83
N GLU A 277 -29.58 9.61 29.06
CA GLU A 277 -29.18 10.73 28.20
C GLU A 277 -27.67 10.92 28.33
N THR A 278 -26.92 10.30 27.41
CA THR A 278 -25.48 10.43 27.39
C THR A 278 -25.09 11.71 26.64
N THR A 279 -25.03 12.82 27.36
CA THR A 279 -24.42 14.07 26.87
C THR A 279 -22.89 13.96 26.93
N ALA A 280 -22.31 13.00 26.21
CA ALA A 280 -20.87 12.84 26.14
C ALA A 280 -20.26 13.88 25.20
N ARG A 281 -19.60 14.89 25.79
CA ARG A 281 -18.76 15.84 25.06
C ARG A 281 -17.35 15.27 24.95
N GLY A 282 -16.73 15.36 23.77
CA GLY A 282 -15.31 15.07 23.62
C GLY A 282 -14.91 13.91 22.71
N GLY A 283 -15.82 13.30 21.93
CA GLY A 283 -15.44 12.28 20.93
C GLY A 283 -14.36 12.76 19.96
N ASP A 284 -14.33 14.06 19.63
CA ASP A 284 -13.30 14.67 18.78
C ASP A 284 -11.91 14.66 19.44
N THR A 285 -11.80 14.56 20.78
CA THR A 285 -10.49 14.54 21.46
C THR A 285 -9.67 13.29 21.12
N PHE A 286 -10.32 12.15 20.84
CA PHE A 286 -9.63 10.94 20.38
C PHE A 286 -9.05 11.14 18.99
N LYS A 287 -9.86 11.68 18.06
CA LYS A 287 -9.41 12.03 16.72
C LYS A 287 -8.25 13.03 16.76
N GLN A 288 -8.37 14.10 17.55
CA GLN A 288 -7.29 15.09 17.74
C GLN A 288 -6.03 14.44 18.30
N ARG A 289 -6.15 13.43 19.17
CA ARG A 289 -5.01 12.66 19.68
C ARG A 289 -4.34 11.84 18.58
N CYS A 290 -5.11 11.15 17.73
CA CYS A 290 -4.58 10.42 16.57
C CYS A 290 -3.83 11.37 15.61
N GLU A 291 -4.46 12.49 15.25
CA GLU A 291 -3.85 13.51 14.38
C GLU A 291 -2.59 14.12 15.01
N TRP A 292 -2.58 14.34 16.33
CA TRP A 292 -1.39 14.82 17.03
C TRP A 292 -0.25 13.79 16.98
N CYS A 293 -0.54 12.50 17.16
CA CYS A 293 0.44 11.43 17.05
C CYS A 293 1.03 11.33 15.64
N ASP A 294 0.19 11.39 14.60
CA ASP A 294 0.65 11.42 13.21
C ASP A 294 1.55 12.63 12.95
N LYS A 295 1.19 13.82 13.46
CA LYS A 295 2.05 15.00 13.39
C LYS A 295 3.40 14.80 14.08
N GLN A 296 3.47 14.09 15.21
CA GLN A 296 4.76 13.78 15.85
C GLN A 296 5.64 12.89 14.97
N ILE A 297 5.05 11.87 14.33
CA ILE A 297 5.77 10.96 13.42
C ILE A 297 6.33 11.75 12.24
N VAL A 298 5.50 12.60 11.62
CA VAL A 298 5.91 13.46 10.51
C VAL A 298 7.02 14.42 10.92
N ARG A 299 6.83 15.19 12.00
CA ARG A 299 7.85 16.13 12.50
C ARG A 299 9.18 15.46 12.76
N ARG A 300 9.14 14.24 13.29
CA ARG A 300 10.35 13.47 13.54
C ARG A 300 11.01 13.00 12.25
N GLY A 301 10.22 12.50 11.30
CA GLY A 301 10.71 11.94 10.05
C GLY A 301 11.19 13.00 9.05
N THR A 302 10.59 14.19 9.05
CA THR A 302 10.84 15.26 8.07
C THR A 302 11.52 16.50 8.64
N GLY A 303 11.53 16.67 9.96
CA GLY A 303 12.09 17.86 10.62
C GLY A 303 11.17 19.09 10.61
N GLY A 304 9.92 19.00 10.13
CA GLY A 304 8.97 20.11 10.08
C GLY A 304 7.49 19.71 10.23
N GLU A 305 6.59 20.70 10.28
CA GLU A 305 5.12 20.50 10.36
C GLU A 305 4.48 20.09 9.04
N LEU A 306 5.27 19.94 7.98
CA LEU A 306 4.77 19.62 6.64
C LEU A 306 4.10 18.25 6.67
N THR A 307 2.77 18.24 6.73
CA THR A 307 1.96 17.04 6.60
C THR A 307 2.33 16.35 5.29
N VAL A 308 2.61 15.05 5.32
CA VAL A 308 2.97 14.29 4.11
C VAL A 308 1.82 14.28 3.08
N LEU A 309 0.62 14.67 3.54
CA LEU A 309 -0.57 14.96 2.76
C LEU A 309 -0.73 16.48 2.65
N ALA A 310 -0.76 17.01 1.43
CA ALA A 310 -1.17 18.39 1.21
C ALA A 310 -2.58 18.58 1.81
N GLU A 311 -2.75 19.50 2.75
CA GLU A 311 -4.08 19.82 3.27
C GLU A 311 -4.99 20.26 2.11
N SER A 312 -6.27 19.87 2.15
CA SER A 312 -7.27 20.30 1.18
C SER A 312 -7.35 21.83 1.16
N GLY A 313 -6.80 22.47 0.13
CA GLY A 313 -6.74 23.94 -0.03
C GLY A 313 -5.33 24.51 -0.16
N SER A 314 -4.30 23.73 0.11
CA SER A 314 -2.90 24.11 -0.04
C SER A 314 -2.46 23.90 -1.50
N GLY A 315 -2.40 24.98 -2.28
CA GLY A 315 -2.11 24.98 -3.73
C GLY A 315 -0.73 24.42 -4.14
N THR A 316 -0.40 24.51 -5.43
CA THR A 316 0.82 23.95 -6.06
C THR A 316 2.14 24.33 -5.37
N LEU A 317 2.19 25.49 -4.70
CA LEU A 317 3.36 25.97 -3.96
C LEU A 317 3.77 25.04 -2.80
N ALA A 318 2.81 24.44 -2.10
CA ALA A 318 3.11 23.53 -1.00
C ALA A 318 3.58 22.16 -1.50
N GLY A 319 3.02 21.67 -2.61
CA GLY A 319 3.46 20.42 -3.25
C GLY A 319 4.94 20.44 -3.60
N ASN A 320 5.42 21.57 -4.15
CA ASN A 320 6.84 21.76 -4.46
C ASN A 320 7.70 21.84 -3.18
N ALA A 321 7.22 22.51 -2.13
CA ALA A 321 7.94 22.59 -0.85
C ALA A 321 8.10 21.22 -0.16
N HIS A 322 7.10 20.33 -0.29
CA HIS A 322 7.20 18.96 0.21
C HIS A 322 8.29 18.17 -0.52
N GLN A 323 8.31 18.21 -1.86
CA GLN A 323 9.33 17.52 -2.65
C GLN A 323 10.74 18.03 -2.32
N GLU A 324 10.90 19.34 -2.19
CA GLU A 324 12.17 19.96 -1.83
C GLU A 324 12.65 19.48 -0.45
N THR A 325 11.75 19.42 0.55
CA THR A 325 12.10 18.93 1.89
C THR A 325 12.65 17.50 1.85
N PHE A 326 11.98 16.60 1.12
CA PHE A 326 12.44 15.22 0.99
C PHE A 326 13.77 15.12 0.23
N ARG A 327 14.00 15.96 -0.79
CA ARG A 327 15.28 16.04 -1.49
C ARG A 327 16.40 16.54 -0.61
N MET A 328 16.18 17.60 0.17
CA MET A 328 17.17 18.10 1.14
C MET A 328 17.54 17.03 2.17
N LEU A 329 16.54 16.32 2.69
CA LEU A 329 16.74 15.22 3.63
C LEU A 329 17.51 14.06 3.01
N ALA A 330 17.16 13.67 1.79
CA ALA A 330 17.84 12.62 1.05
C ALA A 330 19.27 13.03 0.66
N ALA A 331 19.53 14.29 0.31
CA ALA A 331 20.87 14.80 0.05
C ALA A 331 21.76 14.70 1.31
N GLY A 332 21.22 15.06 2.47
CA GLY A 332 21.91 14.88 3.76
C GLY A 332 22.18 13.40 4.08
N GLU A 333 21.19 12.53 3.85
CA GLU A 333 21.37 11.07 4.00
C GLU A 333 22.39 10.50 3.03
N GLY A 334 22.37 10.94 1.77
CA GLY A 334 23.29 10.54 0.73
C GLY A 334 24.73 10.89 1.11
N ALA A 335 24.96 12.12 1.59
CA ALA A 335 26.27 12.52 2.10
C ALA A 335 26.77 11.64 3.27
N GLU A 336 25.90 11.29 4.23
CA GLU A 336 26.25 10.38 5.33
C GLU A 336 26.55 8.95 4.84
N ILE A 337 25.80 8.46 3.84
CA ILE A 337 26.02 7.16 3.20
C ILE A 337 27.37 7.18 2.46
N SER A 338 27.64 8.23 1.67
CA SER A 338 28.90 8.42 0.96
C SER A 338 30.09 8.44 1.91
N GLU A 339 30.03 9.17 3.02
CA GLU A 339 31.10 9.17 4.01
C GLU A 339 31.26 7.78 4.67
N SER A 340 30.17 7.04 4.90
CA SER A 340 30.24 5.68 5.44
C SER A 340 30.95 4.72 4.48
N PHE A 341 30.64 4.79 3.18
CA PHE A 341 31.31 4.04 2.13
C PHE A 341 32.76 4.49 1.95
N ASN A 342 33.04 5.79 1.88
CA ASN A 342 34.40 6.29 1.70
C ASN A 342 35.32 5.88 2.84
N ARG A 343 34.89 6.08 4.09
CA ARG A 343 35.69 5.74 5.27
C ARG A 343 35.99 4.25 5.38
N GLN A 344 35.05 3.39 4.99
CA GLN A 344 35.13 1.94 5.26
C GLN A 344 35.50 1.11 4.02
N LEU A 345 35.33 1.65 2.83
CA LEU A 345 35.59 0.95 1.56
C LEU A 345 36.61 1.72 0.71
N SER A 346 36.26 2.92 0.23
CA SER A 346 37.12 3.65 -0.72
C SER A 346 38.52 3.90 -0.18
N ARG A 347 38.65 4.41 1.05
CA ARG A 347 39.96 4.67 1.67
C ARG A 347 40.80 3.40 1.81
N ARG A 348 40.17 2.27 2.17
CA ARG A 348 40.87 0.98 2.29
C ARG A 348 41.37 0.48 0.93
N LEU A 349 40.61 0.69 -0.14
CA LEU A 349 41.02 0.36 -1.50
C LEU A 349 42.17 1.24 -1.96
N LEU A 350 42.07 2.55 -1.72
CA LEU A 350 43.14 3.50 -2.05
C LEU A 350 44.41 3.22 -1.26
N ASP A 351 44.34 2.91 0.03
CA ASP A 351 45.50 2.55 0.85
C ASP A 351 46.19 1.27 0.35
N HIS A 352 45.41 0.34 -0.22
CA HIS A 352 45.94 -0.90 -0.78
C HIS A 352 46.64 -0.69 -2.13
N HIS A 353 45.99 0.04 -3.05
CA HIS A 353 46.50 0.23 -4.42
C HIS A 353 47.52 1.39 -4.53
N PHE A 354 47.40 2.42 -3.69
CA PHE A 354 48.21 3.63 -3.68
C PHE A 354 48.81 3.88 -2.29
N PRO A 355 49.65 2.96 -1.77
CA PRO A 355 50.15 3.03 -0.40
C PRO A 355 50.95 4.31 -0.16
N ARG A 356 50.67 4.98 0.98
CA ARG A 356 51.34 6.24 1.40
C ARG A 356 51.12 7.43 0.46
N ARG A 357 50.12 7.38 -0.41
CA ARG A 357 49.70 8.51 -1.26
C ARG A 357 48.48 9.20 -0.64
N PRO A 358 48.28 10.52 -0.85
CA PRO A 358 47.07 11.19 -0.42
C PRO A 358 45.84 10.63 -1.15
N HIS A 359 44.69 10.59 -0.47
CA HIS A 359 43.41 10.23 -1.09
C HIS A 359 42.83 11.46 -1.76
N LEU A 360 42.73 11.43 -3.09
CA LEU A 360 42.25 12.52 -3.93
C LEU A 360 40.93 12.18 -4.64
N ALA A 361 40.53 10.91 -4.68
CA ALA A 361 39.24 10.48 -5.23
C ALA A 361 38.31 9.93 -4.14
N TYR A 362 37.01 10.11 -4.33
CA TYR A 362 35.98 9.63 -3.41
C TYR A 362 34.68 9.31 -4.15
N TRP A 363 33.90 8.38 -3.58
CA TRP A 363 32.58 8.01 -4.08
C TRP A 363 31.52 8.92 -3.47
N THR A 364 30.55 9.35 -4.26
CA THR A 364 29.47 10.24 -3.81
C THR A 364 28.11 9.74 -4.29
N LEU A 365 27.07 10.10 -3.55
CA LEU A 365 25.67 9.93 -3.91
C LEU A 365 25.05 11.32 -3.88
N GLU A 366 24.69 11.85 -5.05
CA GLU A 366 24.19 13.21 -5.23
C GLU A 366 23.01 13.22 -6.19
N TYR A 367 22.19 14.28 -6.15
CA TYR A 367 21.23 14.49 -7.22
C TYR A 367 21.99 14.85 -8.49
N ALA A 368 21.60 14.25 -9.62
CA ALA A 368 22.02 14.76 -10.91
C ALA A 368 21.53 16.20 -11.01
N GLU A 369 22.46 17.16 -11.04
CA GLU A 369 22.13 18.54 -11.37
C GLU A 369 21.51 18.52 -12.78
N PRO A 370 20.24 18.92 -12.94
CA PRO A 370 19.71 19.11 -14.28
C PRO A 370 20.57 20.18 -14.93
N GLU A 371 21.28 19.84 -16.01
CA GLU A 371 22.00 20.84 -16.80
C GLU A 371 20.98 21.91 -17.19
N ASP A 372 21.13 23.10 -16.58
CA ASP A 372 20.31 24.26 -16.89
C ASP A 372 20.88 24.86 -18.18
N VAL A 373 20.58 24.17 -19.29
CA VAL A 373 20.97 24.57 -20.65
C VAL A 373 20.57 26.03 -20.90
N GLY A 374 19.46 26.48 -20.30
CA GLY A 374 19.02 27.87 -20.33
C GLY A 374 20.02 28.84 -19.68
N LYS A 375 20.49 28.55 -18.46
CA LYS A 375 21.55 29.35 -17.81
C LYS A 375 22.87 29.30 -18.56
N GLN A 376 23.24 28.15 -19.13
CA GLN A 376 24.48 28.03 -19.92
C GLN A 376 24.40 28.88 -21.18
N VAL A 377 23.28 28.82 -21.92
CA VAL A 377 23.00 29.67 -23.08
C VAL A 377 22.96 31.16 -22.69
N ASP A 378 22.36 31.52 -21.56
CA ASP A 378 22.35 32.89 -21.04
C ASP A 378 23.76 33.39 -20.70
N ASN A 379 24.60 32.55 -20.10
CA ASN A 379 25.99 32.88 -19.78
C ASN A 379 26.82 33.07 -21.05
N ILE A 380 26.66 32.18 -22.04
CA ILE A 380 27.30 32.31 -23.37
C ILE A 380 26.84 33.61 -24.05
N THR A 381 25.54 33.92 -24.00
CA THR A 381 24.99 35.15 -24.57
C THR A 381 25.57 36.41 -23.90
N LYS A 382 25.76 36.39 -22.57
CA LYS A 382 26.37 37.51 -21.83
C LYS A 382 27.86 37.65 -22.13
N LEU A 383 28.59 36.55 -22.25
CA LEU A 383 30.00 36.55 -22.65
C LEU A 383 30.17 37.09 -24.08
N ALA A 384 29.31 36.67 -25.01
CA ALA A 384 29.26 37.19 -26.37
C ALA A 384 28.92 38.70 -26.40
N ALA A 385 27.94 39.14 -25.61
CA ALA A 385 27.59 40.56 -25.48
C ALA A 385 28.72 41.41 -24.87
N ALA A 386 29.57 40.81 -24.03
CA ALA A 386 30.77 41.43 -23.48
C ALA A 386 31.98 41.40 -24.43
N GLY A 387 31.83 40.83 -25.63
CA GLY A 387 32.87 40.80 -26.67
C GLY A 387 33.81 39.59 -26.60
N TYR A 388 33.54 38.60 -25.75
CA TYR A 388 34.26 37.32 -25.75
C TYR A 388 33.71 36.41 -26.84
N ILE A 389 34.60 35.78 -27.60
CA ILE A 389 34.25 34.75 -28.59
C ILE A 389 34.36 33.42 -27.87
N ALA A 390 33.23 32.75 -27.65
CA ALA A 390 33.21 31.39 -27.14
C ALA A 390 33.60 30.41 -28.26
N ASP A 391 34.34 29.36 -27.92
CA ASP A 391 34.75 28.34 -28.87
C ASP A 391 33.52 27.54 -29.37
N GLU A 392 33.48 27.18 -30.65
CA GLU A 392 32.34 26.50 -31.26
C GLU A 392 32.13 25.09 -30.68
N GLU A 393 33.20 24.38 -30.33
CA GLU A 393 33.14 23.03 -29.73
C GLU A 393 32.62 23.12 -28.28
N GLU A 394 33.12 24.05 -27.48
CA GLU A 394 32.67 24.26 -26.09
C GLU A 394 31.20 24.70 -26.01
N VAL A 395 30.76 25.55 -26.94
CA VAL A 395 29.34 25.98 -27.02
C VAL A 395 28.45 24.84 -27.50
N SER A 396 28.91 24.01 -28.43
CA SER A 396 28.16 22.85 -28.92
C SER A 396 28.02 21.76 -27.85
N GLU A 397 29.08 21.53 -27.05
CA GLU A 397 29.09 20.58 -25.94
C GLU A 397 28.19 21.06 -24.80
N ALA A 398 28.32 22.32 -24.38
CA ALA A 398 27.49 22.89 -23.32
C ALA A 398 26.00 23.01 -23.71
N SER A 399 25.69 23.43 -24.93
CA SER A 399 24.30 23.62 -25.34
C SER A 399 23.59 22.34 -25.82
N GLY A 400 24.35 21.28 -26.14
CA GLY A 400 23.83 20.06 -26.77
C GLY A 400 23.38 20.25 -28.22
N TYR A 401 23.63 21.41 -28.85
CA TYR A 401 23.27 21.73 -30.23
C TYR A 401 24.51 21.92 -31.09
N THR A 402 24.50 21.41 -32.32
CA THR A 402 25.53 21.75 -33.31
C THR A 402 25.42 23.23 -33.68
N VAL A 403 26.41 24.03 -33.30
CA VAL A 403 26.47 25.47 -33.60
C VAL A 403 27.44 25.70 -34.77
N THR A 404 27.07 26.60 -35.69
CA THR A 404 27.95 27.05 -36.78
C THR A 404 27.96 28.57 -36.81
N TYR A 405 29.13 29.21 -36.85
CA TYR A 405 29.22 30.66 -36.87
C TYR A 405 28.68 31.25 -38.16
N ARG A 406 27.72 32.18 -38.03
CA ARG A 406 27.22 33.03 -39.11
C ARG A 406 27.48 34.49 -38.74
N ALA A 407 28.28 35.19 -39.53
CA ALA A 407 28.57 36.61 -39.30
C ALA A 407 27.25 37.43 -39.20
N PRO A 408 27.13 38.33 -38.21
CA PRO A 408 25.88 39.04 -37.96
C PRO A 408 25.54 39.97 -39.14
N GLN A 409 24.33 39.81 -39.70
CA GLN A 409 23.79 40.77 -40.66
C GLN A 409 23.09 41.93 -39.93
N PRO A 410 23.16 43.16 -40.47
CA PRO A 410 22.49 44.31 -39.88
C PRO A 410 20.97 44.12 -39.87
N THR A 411 20.37 44.39 -38.71
CA THR A 411 18.95 44.17 -38.39
C THR A 411 18.04 45.03 -39.27
N GLN A 412 17.09 44.41 -39.95
CA GLN A 412 15.92 45.11 -40.53
C GLN A 412 14.66 44.71 -39.76
N GLU A 413 13.91 45.72 -39.31
CA GLU A 413 12.64 45.59 -38.61
C GLU A 413 11.56 44.95 -39.51
N GLN A 414 10.82 43.98 -38.99
CA GLN A 414 9.62 43.43 -39.64
C GLN A 414 8.36 43.68 -38.78
N PRO A 415 7.28 44.25 -39.36
CA PRO A 415 5.98 44.39 -38.70
C PRO A 415 5.16 43.08 -38.75
N PRO A 416 4.13 42.93 -37.88
CA PRO A 416 3.54 41.63 -37.56
C PRO A 416 2.52 41.16 -38.61
N SER A 417 2.52 39.87 -38.92
CA SER A 417 1.52 39.23 -39.79
C SER A 417 0.77 38.10 -39.07
N PHE A 418 -0.56 38.17 -39.15
CA PHE A 418 -1.50 37.17 -38.64
C PHE A 418 -1.60 35.97 -39.61
N PRO A 419 -1.74 34.71 -39.14
CA PRO A 419 -2.06 33.59 -40.00
C PRO A 419 -3.57 33.40 -40.16
N LEU A 420 -4.04 33.49 -41.41
CA LEU A 420 -5.34 33.01 -41.86
C LEU A 420 -5.30 31.50 -42.17
N LEU A 421 -6.38 30.84 -41.77
CA LEU A 421 -6.75 29.45 -42.06
C LEU A 421 -6.88 29.17 -43.56
N THR A 422 -6.39 28.01 -44.00
CA THR A 422 -7.00 27.27 -45.11
C THR A 422 -7.09 25.78 -44.79
N ASN A 423 -8.29 25.23 -45.02
CA ASN A 423 -8.70 23.84 -44.84
C ASN A 423 -8.36 23.00 -46.07
N ARG A 424 -8.03 21.72 -45.87
CA ARG A 424 -8.48 20.63 -46.78
C ARG A 424 -8.52 19.25 -46.09
N GLN A 425 -9.76 18.83 -45.83
CA GLN A 425 -10.39 17.51 -46.10
C GLN A 425 -9.86 16.20 -45.44
N ASN A 426 -10.77 15.65 -44.62
CA ASN A 426 -11.26 14.27 -44.56
C ASN A 426 -10.37 13.14 -43.96
N ASN A 427 -10.57 12.89 -42.66
CA ASN A 427 -10.47 11.57 -41.98
C ASN A 427 -11.92 11.01 -41.86
N ASN A 428 -12.28 9.73 -41.97
CA ASN A 428 -11.69 8.40 -41.65
C ASN A 428 -12.60 7.34 -42.39
N PRO A 429 -12.38 5.98 -42.42
CA PRO A 429 -12.10 5.17 -41.21
C PRO A 429 -11.42 3.75 -41.37
N VAL A 430 -11.05 3.19 -40.21
CA VAL A 430 -10.81 1.77 -39.79
C VAL A 430 -9.76 0.89 -40.50
N GLY A 431 -8.92 0.22 -39.71
CA GLY A 431 -8.29 -1.04 -40.11
C GLY A 431 -7.13 -1.52 -39.25
N PHE A 432 -7.43 -2.19 -38.13
CA PHE A 432 -6.49 -3.09 -37.45
C PHE A 432 -6.12 -4.22 -38.41
N HIS A 433 -4.97 -4.13 -39.08
CA HIS A 433 -4.06 -5.24 -39.37
C HIS A 433 -2.83 -4.72 -40.15
N ARG A 434 -1.67 -5.22 -39.72
CA ARG A 434 -0.44 -5.43 -40.52
C ARG A 434 0.64 -4.35 -40.47
N ALA A 435 1.46 -4.44 -39.43
CA ALA A 435 2.93 -4.39 -39.54
C ALA A 435 3.57 -5.08 -38.31
N LEU A 436 3.21 -6.35 -38.13
CA LEU A 436 3.99 -7.37 -37.46
C LEU A 436 4.56 -8.24 -38.60
N VAL A 437 5.54 -7.71 -39.33
CA VAL A 437 6.43 -8.44 -40.26
C VAL A 437 7.67 -7.58 -40.45
N ASP A 438 8.66 -7.79 -39.58
CA ASP A 438 10.09 -7.71 -39.90
C ASP A 438 10.91 -8.39 -38.80
N ILE A 439 10.45 -9.59 -38.42
CA ILE A 439 11.31 -10.59 -37.80
C ILE A 439 10.91 -11.92 -38.40
N GLU A 440 11.63 -12.34 -39.45
CA GLU A 440 11.95 -13.74 -39.66
C GLU A 440 13.07 -13.88 -40.68
N GLN A 441 14.20 -14.47 -40.23
CA GLN A 441 15.20 -15.28 -40.94
C GLN A 441 16.46 -15.28 -40.06
N THR A 442 17.05 -16.35 -39.54
CA THR A 442 16.91 -17.82 -39.56
C THR A 442 17.72 -18.29 -38.32
N ARG A 443 17.39 -19.37 -37.61
CA ARG A 443 17.79 -20.75 -37.93
C ARG A 443 17.15 -21.72 -36.92
N ASP A 444 16.86 -22.91 -37.43
CA ASP A 444 16.25 -24.07 -36.78
C ASP A 444 16.83 -24.41 -35.40
N ASN A 445 15.93 -24.57 -34.41
CA ASN A 445 16.17 -25.42 -33.25
C ASN A 445 15.05 -26.47 -33.20
N ALA A 446 15.44 -27.74 -33.06
CA ALA A 446 14.53 -28.88 -33.01
C ALA A 446 13.52 -28.76 -31.85
N PRO A 447 12.31 -29.33 -31.98
CA PRO A 447 11.32 -29.32 -30.91
C PRO A 447 11.85 -30.09 -29.68
N LEU A 448 11.66 -29.49 -28.49
CA LEU A 448 11.97 -30.11 -27.19
C LEU A 448 11.37 -31.51 -27.11
N THR A 449 12.20 -32.48 -26.72
CA THR A 449 11.73 -33.85 -26.48
C THR A 449 10.72 -33.87 -25.33
N ALA A 450 9.85 -34.88 -25.28
CA ALA A 450 8.82 -35.00 -24.24
C ALA A 450 9.40 -34.95 -22.81
N LYS A 451 10.63 -35.42 -22.62
CA LYS A 451 11.38 -35.34 -21.35
C LYS A 451 11.80 -33.92 -20.98
N GLU A 452 12.17 -33.09 -21.94
CA GLU A 452 12.60 -31.70 -21.70
C GLU A 452 11.40 -30.78 -21.42
N LYS A 453 10.25 -31.09 -22.02
CA LYS A 453 8.98 -30.42 -21.73
C LYS A 453 8.48 -30.71 -20.31
N GLU A 454 8.62 -31.96 -19.85
CA GLU A 454 8.28 -32.36 -18.48
C GLU A 454 9.23 -31.74 -17.42
N LEU A 455 10.52 -31.59 -17.75
CA LEU A 455 11.50 -30.95 -16.86
C LEU A 455 11.23 -29.45 -16.68
N LEU A 456 10.79 -28.78 -17.76
CA LEU A 456 10.41 -27.37 -17.76
C LEU A 456 9.11 -27.12 -16.97
N GLU A 457 8.12 -28.00 -17.08
CA GLU A 457 6.89 -27.97 -16.27
C GLU A 457 7.14 -28.23 -14.77
N LYS A 458 8.13 -29.07 -14.43
CA LYS A 458 8.60 -29.27 -13.05
C LYS A 458 9.32 -28.04 -12.49
N LEU A 459 10.09 -27.32 -13.30
CA LEU A 459 10.82 -26.12 -12.89
C LEU A 459 9.91 -24.89 -12.74
N LEU A 460 8.87 -24.76 -13.56
CA LEU A 460 7.90 -23.66 -13.50
C LEU A 460 6.89 -23.79 -12.35
N ASN A 461 6.61 -25.00 -11.87
CA ASN A 461 5.63 -25.26 -10.79
C ASN A 461 6.25 -25.52 -9.41
N ALA A 462 7.57 -25.38 -9.25
CA ALA A 462 8.23 -25.52 -7.95
C ALA A 462 8.31 -24.16 -7.21
N GLN A 463 7.23 -23.78 -6.52
CA GLN A 463 7.33 -22.94 -5.32
C GLN A 463 6.98 -23.79 -4.09
N PRO A 464 7.78 -23.74 -3.02
CA PRO A 464 7.50 -24.55 -1.84
C PRO A 464 6.29 -23.97 -1.11
N SER A 465 5.17 -24.69 -1.10
CA SER A 465 4.06 -24.35 -0.22
C SER A 465 4.48 -24.58 1.24
N GLN A 466 4.17 -23.61 2.11
CA GLN A 466 4.49 -23.64 3.55
C GLN A 466 3.88 -24.88 4.26
N ASN A 467 2.81 -25.45 3.68
CA ASN A 467 2.18 -26.69 4.14
C ASN A 467 2.94 -27.96 3.73
N MET A 468 3.58 -27.99 2.55
CA MET A 468 4.44 -29.11 2.14
C MET A 468 5.72 -29.19 2.98
N ILE A 469 6.38 -28.06 3.25
CA ILE A 469 7.59 -28.03 4.09
C ILE A 469 7.31 -28.58 5.50
N ARG A 470 6.16 -28.23 6.09
CA ARG A 470 5.77 -28.77 7.41
C ARG A 470 5.48 -30.27 7.37
N LEU A 471 4.78 -30.75 6.34
CA LEU A 471 4.43 -32.17 6.23
C LEU A 471 5.65 -33.05 5.96
N ASP A 472 6.56 -32.59 5.09
CA ASP A 472 7.78 -33.33 4.73
C ASP A 472 8.81 -33.27 5.86
N ALA A 473 8.86 -32.19 6.64
CA ALA A 473 9.66 -32.13 7.87
C ALA A 473 9.17 -33.14 8.92
N ALA A 474 7.86 -33.28 9.12
CA ALA A 474 7.29 -34.24 10.06
C ALA A 474 7.52 -35.71 9.62
N ARG A 475 7.43 -35.97 8.30
CA ARG A 475 7.75 -37.28 7.71
C ARG A 475 9.23 -37.63 7.86
N LEU A 476 10.12 -36.67 7.63
CA LEU A 476 11.56 -36.83 7.81
C LEU A 476 11.92 -37.07 9.28
N GLU A 477 11.30 -36.33 10.21
CA GLU A 477 11.49 -36.51 11.65
C GLU A 477 11.05 -37.91 12.12
N THR A 478 9.91 -38.39 11.61
CA THR A 478 9.37 -39.73 11.92
C THR A 478 10.25 -40.84 11.37
N ALA A 479 10.74 -40.70 10.13
CA ALA A 479 11.68 -41.64 9.52
C ALA A 479 13.02 -41.70 10.27
N MET A 480 13.51 -40.54 10.75
CA MET A 480 14.74 -40.46 11.55
C MET A 480 14.58 -41.07 12.95
N LYS A 481 13.42 -40.91 13.60
CA LYS A 481 13.12 -41.55 14.89
C LYS A 481 13.08 -43.08 14.76
N ARG A 482 12.47 -43.60 13.68
CA ARG A 482 12.48 -45.04 13.36
C ARG A 482 13.88 -45.57 13.09
N ALA A 483 14.68 -44.87 12.29
CA ALA A 483 16.06 -45.25 11.99
C ALA A 483 17.00 -45.20 13.23
N ALA A 484 16.61 -44.46 14.26
CA ALA A 484 17.32 -44.36 15.54
C ALA A 484 16.79 -45.32 16.63
N GLY A 485 15.79 -46.17 16.32
CA GLY A 485 15.23 -47.13 17.28
C GLY A 485 14.38 -46.51 18.40
N LEU A 486 13.87 -45.29 18.20
CA LEU A 486 13.00 -44.60 19.16
C LEU A 486 11.53 -44.94 18.88
N GLU A 487 10.77 -45.36 19.89
CA GLU A 487 9.32 -45.62 19.74
C GLU A 487 8.56 -44.35 19.34
N VAL A 488 7.68 -44.48 18.34
CA VAL A 488 6.84 -43.40 17.83
C VAL A 488 5.39 -43.71 18.16
N VAL A 489 4.82 -42.99 19.13
CA VAL A 489 3.38 -43.02 19.41
C VAL A 489 2.71 -42.06 18.44
N ASN A 490 1.89 -42.60 17.52
CA ASN A 490 1.18 -41.98 16.39
C ASN A 490 1.86 -42.21 15.03
N ASP A 491 1.61 -43.40 14.50
CA ASP A 491 1.92 -43.82 13.14
C ASP A 491 0.77 -43.41 12.20
N PRO A 492 1.00 -42.57 11.16
CA PRO A 492 -0.05 -42.20 10.22
C PRO A 492 -0.43 -43.33 9.24
N GLU A 493 0.30 -44.47 9.23
CA GLU A 493 0.02 -45.59 8.32
C GLU A 493 -0.81 -46.72 8.96
N ASN A 494 -1.15 -46.65 10.25
CA ASN A 494 -2.06 -47.60 10.90
C ASN A 494 -3.11 -46.87 11.74
N GLY A 495 -4.25 -46.55 11.12
CA GLY A 495 -5.36 -45.86 11.77
C GLY A 495 -6.67 -46.01 11.02
N GLY A 496 -7.12 -47.25 10.81
CA GLY A 496 -8.49 -47.59 10.39
C GLY A 496 -9.53 -47.33 11.47
N ASN A 497 -9.52 -46.16 12.09
CA ASN A 497 -10.61 -45.64 12.91
C ASN A 497 -10.83 -44.17 12.56
N THR A 498 -12.09 -43.83 12.28
CA THR A 498 -12.60 -42.53 11.89
C THR A 498 -12.01 -41.42 12.77
N PRO A 499 -11.35 -40.39 12.20
CA PRO A 499 -11.00 -39.21 12.96
C PRO A 499 -12.30 -38.59 13.49
N ALA A 500 -12.40 -38.50 14.81
CA ALA A 500 -13.46 -37.75 15.47
C ALA A 500 -13.49 -36.32 14.93
N ASP A 501 -14.71 -35.83 14.68
CA ASP A 501 -15.04 -34.49 14.22
C ASP A 501 -14.22 -33.42 14.98
N PRO A 502 -13.41 -32.59 14.29
CA PRO A 502 -12.82 -31.42 14.91
C PRO A 502 -13.95 -30.48 15.32
N ARG A 503 -14.12 -30.34 16.64
CA ARG A 503 -14.99 -29.35 17.27
C ARG A 503 -14.91 -28.01 16.52
N GLN A 504 -16.07 -27.59 16.02
CA GLN A 504 -16.34 -26.26 15.52
C GLN A 504 -16.05 -25.23 16.62
N ASN A 505 -14.86 -24.64 16.60
CA ASN A 505 -14.66 -23.34 17.23
C ASN A 505 -15.00 -22.27 16.22
N ALA A 506 -16.20 -21.74 16.41
CA ALA A 506 -16.67 -20.47 15.89
C ALA A 506 -15.79 -19.30 16.38
N ASN A 507 -15.94 -18.17 15.70
CA ASN A 507 -15.38 -16.84 15.94
C ASN A 507 -13.94 -16.58 15.47
N SER A 508 -13.79 -16.48 14.16
CA SER A 508 -12.96 -15.46 13.52
C SER A 508 -13.84 -14.27 13.12
N GLY A 509 -13.90 -13.26 13.99
CA GLY A 509 -14.48 -11.95 13.69
C GLY A 509 -13.37 -10.99 13.28
N GLY A 510 -13.17 -10.81 11.98
CA GLY A 510 -12.29 -9.79 11.43
C GLY A 510 -12.72 -9.44 10.01
N ASN A 511 -13.37 -8.28 9.85
CA ASN A 511 -13.09 -7.20 8.90
C ASN A 511 -14.37 -6.46 8.48
N GLY A 512 -14.39 -5.15 8.72
CA GLY A 512 -15.30 -4.22 8.06
C GLY A 512 -14.73 -2.82 8.15
N GLY A 513 -14.33 -2.21 7.02
CA GLY A 513 -13.90 -0.81 7.09
C GLY A 513 -13.26 -0.12 5.90
N GLN A 514 -13.14 -0.73 4.72
CA GLN A 514 -13.23 -0.01 3.43
C GLN A 514 -13.46 -1.04 2.32
N GLU A 515 -14.68 -1.56 2.27
CA GLU A 515 -15.05 -2.52 1.25
C GLU A 515 -15.13 -1.83 -0.11
N ASN A 516 -14.26 -2.27 -1.01
CA ASN A 516 -14.57 -2.26 -2.43
C ASN A 516 -15.90 -3.00 -2.63
N LEU A 517 -16.97 -2.25 -2.89
CA LEU A 517 -18.35 -2.72 -3.13
C LEU A 517 -18.50 -3.68 -4.33
N LEU A 518 -17.40 -4.13 -4.94
CA LEU A 518 -17.36 -5.10 -6.05
C LEU A 518 -16.51 -6.34 -5.72
N ALA A 519 -15.78 -6.35 -4.60
CA ALA A 519 -14.97 -7.47 -4.17
C ALA A 519 -15.76 -8.54 -3.39
N ASN A 520 -16.91 -8.18 -2.81
CA ASN A 520 -17.69 -9.05 -1.92
C ASN A 520 -18.97 -9.66 -2.52
N TYR A 521 -19.07 -9.76 -3.84
CA TYR A 521 -20.07 -10.66 -4.42
C TYR A 521 -19.52 -12.09 -4.38
N GLY A 522 -19.65 -12.75 -3.23
CA GLY A 522 -19.46 -14.18 -3.08
C GLY A 522 -20.81 -14.87 -3.06
N THR A 523 -20.97 -15.91 -3.88
CA THR A 523 -22.15 -16.79 -4.00
C THR A 523 -22.36 -17.70 -2.79
N SER A 524 -22.09 -17.22 -1.57
CA SER A 524 -22.24 -18.03 -0.35
C SER A 524 -23.68 -17.97 0.19
N GLU A 525 -24.21 -19.11 0.62
CA GLU A 525 -25.52 -19.21 1.27
C GLU A 525 -25.66 -18.30 2.52
N GLY A 526 -24.55 -17.91 3.14
CA GLY A 526 -24.53 -16.96 4.26
C GLY A 526 -25.00 -15.55 3.86
N ALA A 527 -24.71 -15.10 2.64
CA ALA A 527 -25.18 -13.81 2.13
C ALA A 527 -26.67 -13.84 1.75
N LYS A 528 -27.21 -15.02 1.39
CA LYS A 528 -28.66 -15.23 1.21
C LYS A 528 -29.41 -15.16 2.54
N LYS A 529 -28.86 -15.73 3.62
CA LYS A 529 -29.50 -15.77 4.95
C LYS A 529 -29.33 -14.48 5.76
N GLY A 530 -28.25 -13.72 5.57
CA GLY A 530 -27.98 -12.46 6.28
C GLY A 530 -28.78 -11.24 5.81
N TRP A 531 -29.54 -11.37 4.72
CA TRP A 531 -30.43 -10.33 4.19
C TRP A 531 -31.92 -10.64 4.38
N ASP A 532 -32.29 -11.88 4.69
CA ASP A 532 -33.68 -12.25 5.04
C ASP A 532 -34.14 -11.70 6.41
N LYS A 533 -33.22 -11.18 7.23
CA LYS A 533 -33.49 -10.64 8.57
C LYS A 533 -33.45 -9.10 8.67
N ARG A 534 -33.17 -8.38 7.58
CA ARG A 534 -33.19 -6.90 7.55
C ARG A 534 -34.24 -6.43 6.55
N GLY A 535 -35.29 -5.79 7.04
CA GLY A 535 -36.36 -5.24 6.20
C GLY A 535 -37.61 -6.11 6.14
N ARG A 536 -38.25 -6.35 7.30
CA ARG A 536 -39.71 -6.50 7.35
C ARG A 536 -40.32 -5.42 8.24
N GLY A 537 -40.06 -4.17 7.88
CA GLY A 537 -41.07 -3.14 8.07
C GLY A 537 -42.17 -3.42 7.05
N GLN A 538 -43.40 -3.67 7.49
CA GLN A 538 -44.54 -3.62 6.60
C GLN A 538 -44.62 -2.21 6.01
N HIS A 539 -44.10 -2.03 4.81
CA HIS A 539 -44.35 -0.84 4.01
C HIS A 539 -45.49 -1.22 3.08
N GLU A 540 -46.70 -0.74 3.39
CA GLU A 540 -47.88 -0.96 2.57
C GLU A 540 -47.58 -0.53 1.13
N ALA A 541 -47.71 -1.48 0.19
CA ALA A 541 -47.63 -1.17 -1.23
C ALA A 541 -48.78 -0.22 -1.56
N ILE A 542 -48.47 1.02 -1.93
CA ILE A 542 -49.49 2.00 -2.30
C ILE A 542 -50.09 1.56 -3.65
N GLY A 543 -51.18 0.81 -3.64
CA GLY A 543 -51.82 0.30 -4.87
C GLY A 543 -52.40 1.36 -5.81
N GLN A 544 -52.05 2.63 -5.66
CA GLN A 544 -52.61 3.77 -6.39
C GLN A 544 -51.93 3.93 -7.75
N ALA A 545 -52.76 3.96 -8.79
CA ALA A 545 -52.32 4.18 -10.17
C ALA A 545 -52.52 5.64 -10.57
N GLY A 546 -51.51 6.25 -11.17
CA GLY A 546 -51.59 7.64 -11.61
C GLY A 546 -50.23 8.20 -12.01
N THR A 547 -50.18 9.52 -12.14
CA THR A 547 -48.93 10.28 -12.23
C THR A 547 -48.60 10.86 -10.85
N ALA A 548 -47.34 11.17 -10.56
CA ALA A 548 -46.98 11.86 -9.31
C ALA A 548 -47.86 13.09 -9.02
N LYS A 549 -48.21 13.85 -10.06
CA LYS A 549 -49.09 15.02 -9.95
C LYS A 549 -50.53 14.66 -9.57
N SER A 550 -51.09 13.59 -10.14
CA SER A 550 -52.47 13.17 -9.82
C SER A 550 -52.57 12.48 -8.45
N LEU A 551 -51.45 11.94 -7.94
CA LEU A 551 -51.35 11.34 -6.61
C LEU A 551 -50.93 12.34 -5.52
N GLY A 552 -50.82 13.64 -5.85
CA GLY A 552 -50.48 14.69 -4.89
C GLY A 552 -49.06 14.59 -4.31
N LEU A 553 -48.13 13.92 -5.02
CA LEU A 553 -46.77 13.76 -4.53
C LEU A 553 -45.94 15.03 -4.74
N GLU A 554 -45.10 15.36 -3.75
CA GLU A 554 -44.09 16.41 -3.83
C GLU A 554 -43.11 16.18 -4.99
N LYS A 555 -42.43 17.24 -5.45
CA LYS A 555 -41.42 17.11 -6.50
C LYS A 555 -40.19 16.35 -5.99
N LEU A 556 -39.45 15.70 -6.88
CA LEU A 556 -38.19 15.02 -6.53
C LEU A 556 -37.16 15.98 -5.93
N SER A 557 -37.22 17.27 -6.25
CA SER A 557 -36.37 18.31 -5.64
C SER A 557 -36.73 18.64 -4.19
N GLU A 558 -37.95 18.31 -3.78
CA GLU A 558 -38.49 18.55 -2.43
C GLU A 558 -38.24 17.35 -1.50
N LEU A 559 -37.93 16.17 -2.06
CA LEU A 559 -37.52 14.99 -1.30
C LEU A 559 -36.20 15.21 -0.56
N LYS A 560 -36.12 14.70 0.67
CA LYS A 560 -34.87 14.68 1.45
C LYS A 560 -33.83 13.80 0.73
N PRO A 561 -32.71 14.38 0.26
CA PRO A 561 -31.71 13.63 -0.49
C PRO A 561 -30.83 12.80 0.46
N ASP A 562 -30.47 11.61 0.03
CA ASP A 562 -29.52 10.75 0.74
C ASP A 562 -28.07 11.21 0.51
N PRO A 563 -27.11 10.75 1.34
CA PRO A 563 -25.69 10.88 1.01
C PRO A 563 -25.33 10.08 -0.25
N ALA A 564 -24.41 10.63 -1.05
CA ALA A 564 -23.75 9.90 -2.12
C ALA A 564 -22.98 8.69 -1.57
N SER A 565 -22.88 7.66 -2.41
CA SER A 565 -21.97 6.53 -2.28
C SER A 565 -20.64 6.83 -2.95
N SER A 566 -19.60 6.10 -2.51
CA SER A 566 -18.31 6.12 -3.16
C SER A 566 -18.42 5.71 -4.64
N HIS A 567 -17.63 6.38 -5.48
CA HIS A 567 -17.50 6.01 -6.88
C HIS A 567 -17.03 4.56 -7.05
N SER A 568 -17.70 3.84 -7.94
CA SER A 568 -17.25 2.53 -8.36
C SER A 568 -16.06 2.65 -9.31
N HIS A 569 -15.00 1.86 -9.10
CA HIS A 569 -13.91 1.78 -10.07
C HIS A 569 -14.42 1.17 -11.39
N THR A 570 -14.27 1.87 -12.51
CA THR A 570 -14.91 1.51 -13.79
C THR A 570 -14.55 0.12 -14.28
N GLY A 571 -13.27 -0.27 -14.14
CA GLY A 571 -12.80 -1.62 -14.51
C GLY A 571 -13.38 -2.73 -13.64
N ARG A 572 -13.61 -2.47 -12.34
CA ARG A 572 -14.24 -3.44 -11.43
C ARG A 572 -15.74 -3.52 -11.70
N ALA A 573 -16.39 -2.37 -11.96
CA ALA A 573 -17.82 -2.29 -12.25
C ALA A 573 -18.17 -3.03 -13.54
N ARG A 574 -17.34 -2.87 -14.59
CA ARG A 574 -17.48 -3.60 -15.85
C ARG A 574 -17.34 -5.10 -15.64
N LYS A 575 -16.31 -5.55 -14.90
CA LYS A 575 -16.13 -6.97 -14.55
C LYS A 575 -17.30 -7.54 -13.75
N ALA A 576 -17.86 -6.79 -12.80
CA ALA A 576 -19.01 -7.25 -12.03
C ALA A 576 -20.29 -7.37 -12.87
N LEU A 577 -20.55 -6.44 -13.78
CA LEU A 577 -21.65 -6.56 -14.74
C LEU A 577 -21.46 -7.76 -15.66
N THR A 578 -20.24 -7.98 -16.18
CA THR A 578 -19.94 -9.16 -17.00
C THR A 578 -20.15 -10.47 -16.24
N ARG A 579 -19.78 -10.52 -14.95
CA ARG A 579 -19.95 -11.71 -14.10
C ARG A 579 -21.41 -11.94 -13.69
N GLY A 580 -22.20 -10.87 -13.63
CA GLY A 580 -23.56 -10.89 -13.12
C GLY A 580 -23.62 -10.89 -11.59
N PHE A 581 -24.57 -10.15 -11.03
CA PHE A 581 -24.93 -10.20 -9.61
C PHE A 581 -26.39 -9.76 -9.40
N SER A 582 -26.98 -10.14 -8.28
CA SER A 582 -28.34 -9.73 -7.90
C SER A 582 -28.34 -8.84 -6.67
N ALA A 583 -29.34 -7.96 -6.58
CA ALA A 583 -29.69 -7.21 -5.39
C ALA A 583 -31.19 -7.38 -5.13
N ARG A 584 -31.55 -7.70 -3.88
CA ARG A 584 -32.96 -7.84 -3.51
C ARG A 584 -33.55 -6.47 -3.22
N SER A 585 -34.67 -6.18 -3.86
CA SER A 585 -35.42 -4.93 -3.71
C SER A 585 -36.29 -4.94 -2.44
N VAL A 586 -36.67 -3.74 -1.98
CA VAL A 586 -37.61 -3.52 -0.86
C VAL A 586 -38.98 -4.19 -1.07
N ASP A 587 -39.38 -4.42 -2.32
CA ASP A 587 -40.61 -5.15 -2.67
C ASP A 587 -40.41 -6.68 -2.79
N GLY A 588 -39.24 -7.17 -2.38
CA GLY A 588 -38.89 -8.59 -2.34
C GLY A 588 -38.41 -9.18 -3.67
N GLN A 589 -38.42 -8.40 -4.77
CA GLN A 589 -37.96 -8.87 -6.09
C GLN A 589 -36.42 -8.92 -6.17
N ASP A 590 -35.86 -10.00 -6.70
CA ASP A 590 -34.45 -10.08 -7.05
C ASP A 590 -34.18 -9.33 -8.36
N VAL A 591 -33.45 -8.21 -8.26
CA VAL A 591 -33.04 -7.38 -9.39
C VAL A 591 -31.65 -7.81 -9.86
N GLN A 592 -31.53 -8.19 -11.13
CA GLN A 592 -30.30 -8.73 -11.70
C GLN A 592 -29.54 -7.69 -12.53
N PHE A 593 -28.28 -7.48 -12.16
CA PHE A 593 -27.30 -6.68 -12.90
C PHE A 593 -26.37 -7.60 -13.66
N SER A 594 -26.47 -7.61 -14.99
CA SER A 594 -25.74 -8.55 -15.85
C SER A 594 -25.05 -7.84 -17.02
N LYS A 595 -24.36 -8.63 -17.86
CA LYS A 595 -23.73 -8.16 -19.09
C LYS A 595 -24.72 -7.47 -20.02
N GLY A 596 -26.01 -7.82 -19.92
CA GLY A 596 -27.09 -7.20 -20.71
C GLY A 596 -27.18 -5.67 -20.56
N VAL A 597 -26.68 -5.09 -19.46
CA VAL A 597 -26.58 -3.63 -19.30
C VAL A 597 -25.53 -3.03 -20.25
N LEU A 598 -24.39 -3.70 -20.40
CA LEU A 598 -23.31 -3.29 -21.31
C LEU A 598 -23.75 -3.48 -22.76
N ASP A 599 -24.33 -4.65 -23.06
CA ASP A 599 -24.84 -4.99 -24.39
C ASP A 599 -25.93 -4.00 -24.82
N HIS A 600 -26.78 -3.54 -23.88
CA HIS A 600 -27.77 -2.50 -24.17
C HIS A 600 -27.14 -1.14 -24.50
N TRP A 601 -26.04 -0.74 -23.85
CA TRP A 601 -25.35 0.53 -24.18
C TRP A 601 -24.66 0.49 -25.55
N GLU A 602 -24.24 -0.69 -25.98
CA GLU A 602 -23.66 -0.94 -27.29
C GLU A 602 -24.74 -1.04 -28.38
N ALA A 603 -25.93 -1.54 -28.04
CA ALA A 603 -27.06 -1.67 -28.96
C ALA A 603 -27.96 -0.42 -29.09
N THR A 604 -27.81 0.60 -28.24
CA THR A 604 -28.56 1.86 -28.39
C THR A 604 -28.18 2.59 -29.69
N VAL A 605 -29.10 3.35 -30.29
CA VAL A 605 -28.84 4.12 -31.52
C VAL A 605 -29.01 5.62 -31.25
N PRO A 606 -27.94 6.44 -31.32
CA PRO A 606 -26.54 6.04 -31.47
C PRO A 606 -26.00 5.31 -30.22
N PRO A 607 -24.94 4.47 -30.37
CA PRO A 607 -24.34 3.75 -29.25
C PRO A 607 -23.71 4.71 -28.25
N LYS A 608 -23.72 4.34 -26.97
CA LYS A 608 -23.17 5.22 -25.92
C LYS A 608 -21.66 5.27 -26.04
N THR A 609 -21.12 6.49 -26.03
CA THR A 609 -19.66 6.70 -26.10
C THR A 609 -18.95 6.05 -24.92
N PRO A 610 -17.66 5.65 -25.07
CA PRO A 610 -16.88 5.08 -23.97
C PRO A 610 -16.85 5.98 -22.72
N GLU A 611 -16.82 7.29 -22.91
CA GLU A 611 -16.89 8.30 -21.85
C GLU A 611 -18.23 8.23 -21.09
N GLU A 612 -19.35 8.12 -21.80
CA GLU A 612 -20.66 7.98 -21.17
C GLU A 612 -20.80 6.65 -20.44
N GLN A 613 -20.29 5.55 -21.00
CA GLN A 613 -20.25 4.25 -20.35
C GLN A 613 -19.43 4.30 -19.06
N ASN A 614 -18.24 4.92 -19.09
CA ASN A 614 -17.38 5.09 -17.92
C ASN A 614 -18.04 5.95 -16.84
N ARG A 615 -18.72 7.03 -17.23
CA ARG A 615 -19.49 7.88 -16.29
C ARG A 615 -20.60 7.09 -15.60
N ARG A 616 -21.30 6.22 -16.33
CA ARG A 616 -22.34 5.35 -15.75
C ARG A 616 -21.70 4.29 -14.85
N LEU A 617 -20.65 3.60 -15.28
CA LEU A 617 -19.95 2.60 -14.48
C LEU A 617 -19.46 3.14 -13.12
N ARG A 618 -19.03 4.41 -13.05
CA ARG A 618 -18.65 5.07 -11.77
C ARG A 618 -19.80 5.16 -10.76
N ARG A 619 -21.05 5.06 -11.23
CA ARG A 619 -22.28 5.18 -10.42
C ARG A 619 -23.02 3.84 -10.28
N LEU A 620 -22.35 2.71 -10.53
CA LEU A 620 -22.96 1.38 -10.33
C LEU A 620 -23.37 1.17 -8.87
N SER A 621 -22.57 1.63 -7.91
CA SER A 621 -22.89 1.64 -6.47
C SER A 621 -24.21 2.37 -6.16
N GLU A 622 -24.48 3.50 -6.82
CA GLU A 622 -25.74 4.23 -6.69
C GLU A 622 -26.94 3.47 -7.24
N ALA A 623 -26.75 2.82 -8.40
CA ALA A 623 -27.81 2.00 -8.99
C ALA A 623 -28.18 0.82 -8.08
N VAL A 624 -27.19 0.18 -7.45
CA VAL A 624 -27.44 -0.90 -6.48
C VAL A 624 -28.12 -0.38 -5.21
N ARG A 625 -27.76 0.81 -4.72
CA ARG A 625 -28.45 1.44 -3.59
C ARG A 625 -29.90 1.81 -3.93
N ALA A 626 -30.16 2.26 -5.15
CA ALA A 626 -31.52 2.55 -5.61
C ALA A 626 -32.42 1.30 -5.65
N VAL A 627 -31.86 0.08 -5.70
CA VAL A 627 -32.63 -1.17 -5.52
C VAL A 627 -32.96 -1.40 -4.05
N LYS A 628 -31.96 -1.22 -3.19
CA LYS A 628 -31.98 -1.62 -1.78
C LYS A 628 -32.74 -0.65 -0.88
N ASP A 629 -32.67 0.64 -1.22
CA ASP A 629 -33.28 1.75 -0.48
C ASP A 629 -33.72 2.84 -1.48
N PRO A 630 -34.75 2.58 -2.30
CA PRO A 630 -35.33 3.59 -3.18
C PRO A 630 -36.07 4.66 -2.37
N HIS A 631 -36.21 5.86 -2.94
CA HIS A 631 -37.22 6.82 -2.49
C HIS A 631 -38.60 6.43 -3.04
N GLU A 632 -38.64 5.97 -4.29
CA GLU A 632 -39.88 5.56 -4.95
C GLU A 632 -39.66 4.35 -5.88
N VAL A 633 -40.67 3.47 -5.95
CA VAL A 633 -40.74 2.38 -6.94
C VAL A 633 -42.05 2.47 -7.71
N TRP A 634 -41.96 2.54 -9.03
CA TRP A 634 -43.11 2.68 -9.93
C TRP A 634 -43.22 1.48 -10.87
N GLU A 635 -44.39 0.85 -10.94
CA GLU A 635 -44.68 -0.21 -11.90
C GLU A 635 -45.49 0.33 -13.08
N SER A 636 -44.96 0.16 -14.28
CA SER A 636 -45.64 0.49 -15.54
C SER A 636 -46.62 -0.62 -15.93
N HIS A 637 -47.60 -0.30 -16.76
CA HIS A 637 -48.62 -1.22 -17.29
C HIS A 637 -48.06 -2.43 -18.06
N ASN A 638 -46.79 -2.39 -18.48
CA ASN A 638 -46.08 -3.51 -19.10
C ASN A 638 -45.30 -4.39 -18.09
N GLY A 639 -45.49 -4.18 -16.78
CA GLY A 639 -44.82 -4.92 -15.70
C GLY A 639 -43.35 -4.52 -15.48
N GLN A 640 -42.88 -3.41 -16.09
CA GLN A 640 -41.56 -2.87 -15.80
C GLN A 640 -41.57 -2.04 -14.53
N LYS A 641 -40.56 -2.20 -13.69
CA LYS A 641 -40.40 -1.42 -12.45
C LYS A 641 -39.29 -0.40 -12.59
N THR A 642 -39.59 0.83 -12.17
CA THR A 642 -38.65 1.94 -12.12
C THR A 642 -38.30 2.23 -10.68
N TYR A 643 -37.02 2.13 -10.36
CA TYR A 643 -36.47 2.45 -9.05
C TYR A 643 -35.86 3.83 -9.10
N LEU A 644 -36.23 4.71 -8.16
CA LEU A 644 -35.74 6.08 -8.09
C LEU A 644 -35.14 6.36 -6.72
N ARG A 645 -33.92 6.92 -6.70
CA ARG A 645 -33.26 7.38 -5.48
C ARG A 645 -32.66 8.77 -5.67
N VAL A 646 -32.97 9.69 -4.77
CA VAL A 646 -32.47 11.08 -4.77
C VAL A 646 -31.33 11.22 -3.76
N TYR A 647 -30.22 11.84 -4.16
CA TYR A 647 -29.04 12.04 -3.32
C TYR A 647 -28.32 13.35 -3.65
N LYS A 648 -27.44 13.81 -2.76
CA LYS A 648 -26.50 14.91 -3.07
C LYS A 648 -25.23 14.34 -3.66
N ASP A 649 -24.83 14.82 -4.84
CA ASP A 649 -23.59 14.38 -5.49
C ASP A 649 -22.34 14.98 -4.83
N ASP A 650 -21.16 14.65 -5.35
CA ASP A 650 -19.86 15.07 -4.79
C ASP A 650 -19.68 16.61 -4.76
N ALA A 651 -20.49 17.35 -5.52
CA ALA A 651 -20.51 18.82 -5.53
C ALA A 651 -21.62 19.40 -4.62
N GLY A 652 -22.26 18.56 -3.80
CA GLY A 652 -23.38 18.92 -2.93
C GLY A 652 -24.68 19.22 -3.67
N LYS A 653 -24.75 18.99 -4.98
CA LYS A 653 -25.92 19.29 -5.82
C LYS A 653 -26.89 18.11 -5.84
N PHE A 654 -28.18 18.42 -5.94
CA PHE A 654 -29.21 17.40 -6.09
C PHE A 654 -28.98 16.56 -7.34
N ALA A 655 -28.95 15.25 -7.14
CA ALA A 655 -28.85 14.26 -8.19
C ALA A 655 -29.81 13.11 -7.90
N MET A 656 -30.11 12.34 -8.95
CA MET A 656 -30.92 11.15 -8.81
C MET A 656 -30.32 10.02 -9.65
N SER A 657 -30.38 8.82 -9.09
CA SER A 657 -30.12 7.57 -9.80
C SER A 657 -31.44 6.87 -10.02
N GLY A 658 -31.66 6.44 -11.27
CA GLY A 658 -32.82 5.66 -11.62
C GLY A 658 -32.50 4.60 -12.65
N PHE A 659 -33.26 3.53 -12.64
CA PHE A 659 -33.16 2.47 -13.64
C PHE A 659 -34.50 1.74 -13.78
N VAL A 660 -34.66 1.09 -14.92
CA VAL A 660 -35.84 0.29 -15.24
C VAL A 660 -35.43 -1.18 -15.24
N ALA A 661 -36.08 -1.96 -14.38
CA ALA A 661 -36.02 -3.42 -14.38
C ALA A 661 -37.18 -3.97 -15.22
N GLY A 662 -36.89 -5.00 -16.03
CA GLY A 662 -37.92 -5.78 -16.71
C GLY A 662 -38.82 -6.54 -15.73
N LYS A 663 -39.89 -7.16 -16.24
CA LYS A 663 -40.77 -8.04 -15.45
C LYS A 663 -40.03 -9.22 -14.83
N ASP A 664 -38.95 -9.65 -15.49
CA ASP A 664 -37.99 -10.68 -15.08
C ASP A 664 -36.96 -10.20 -14.05
N GLY A 665 -36.99 -8.92 -13.66
CA GLY A 665 -36.03 -8.33 -12.74
C GLY A 665 -34.68 -7.96 -13.37
N GLN A 666 -34.50 -8.16 -14.69
CA GLN A 666 -33.26 -7.74 -15.35
C GLN A 666 -33.18 -6.22 -15.50
N VAL A 667 -32.07 -5.65 -15.05
CA VAL A 667 -31.74 -4.24 -15.28
C VAL A 667 -31.33 -4.06 -16.73
N ARG A 668 -32.06 -3.22 -17.47
CA ARG A 668 -31.72 -2.91 -18.87
C ARG A 668 -30.67 -1.81 -18.98
N SER A 669 -30.80 -0.79 -18.13
CA SER A 669 -29.91 0.36 -18.11
C SER A 669 -30.16 1.17 -16.86
N PHE A 670 -29.12 1.82 -16.35
CA PHE A 670 -29.24 2.77 -15.25
C PHE A 670 -28.67 4.12 -15.64
N PHE A 671 -29.27 5.18 -15.10
CA PHE A 671 -28.92 6.55 -15.40
C PHE A 671 -28.74 7.38 -14.12
N HIS A 672 -28.00 8.47 -14.30
CA HIS A 672 -27.76 9.49 -13.30
C HIS A 672 -28.11 10.83 -13.93
N SER A 673 -28.91 11.64 -13.24
CA SER A 673 -29.26 12.99 -13.70
C SER A 673 -29.16 13.99 -12.55
N ARG A 674 -28.50 15.11 -12.81
CA ARG A 674 -28.53 16.33 -11.98
C ARG A 674 -29.75 17.22 -12.29
N ARG A 675 -30.46 16.94 -13.38
CA ARG A 675 -31.67 17.66 -13.80
C ARG A 675 -32.89 16.81 -13.47
N LEU A 676 -33.49 17.06 -12.30
CA LEU A 676 -34.60 16.26 -11.77
C LEU A 676 -35.90 16.38 -12.59
N ASN A 677 -36.11 17.50 -13.30
CA ASN A 677 -37.29 17.72 -14.15
C ASN A 677 -37.52 16.64 -15.20
N GLY A 678 -36.45 16.01 -15.71
CA GLY A 678 -36.57 14.90 -16.68
C GLY A 678 -37.02 13.59 -16.03
N ALA A 679 -36.67 13.39 -14.76
CA ALA A 679 -37.00 12.18 -14.01
C ALA A 679 -38.44 12.20 -13.44
N GLU A 680 -39.05 13.38 -13.29
CA GLU A 680 -40.47 13.52 -12.98
C GLU A 680 -41.37 12.78 -13.97
N LYS A 681 -40.96 12.71 -15.25
CA LYS A 681 -41.69 11.98 -16.31
C LYS A 681 -41.71 10.45 -16.11
N MET A 682 -40.84 9.94 -15.24
CA MET A 682 -40.74 8.51 -14.91
C MET A 682 -41.65 8.12 -13.73
N ARG A 683 -42.23 9.10 -13.02
CA ARG A 683 -43.16 8.90 -11.89
C ARG A 683 -44.59 8.72 -12.37
N LYS A 684 -44.84 7.64 -13.10
CA LYS A 684 -46.14 7.29 -13.70
C LYS A 684 -46.37 5.79 -13.66
N GLY A 685 -47.62 5.38 -13.48
CA GLY A 685 -48.02 3.98 -13.33
C GLY A 685 -48.53 3.72 -11.90
N THR A 686 -48.32 2.50 -11.41
CA THR A 686 -48.71 2.10 -10.05
C THR A 686 -47.55 2.34 -9.09
N LEU A 687 -47.76 3.16 -8.06
CA LEU A 687 -46.71 3.50 -7.08
C LEU A 687 -46.50 2.36 -6.08
N LYS A 688 -45.60 1.41 -6.37
CA LYS A 688 -45.41 0.25 -5.49
C LYS A 688 -44.80 0.57 -4.13
N TYR A 689 -44.02 1.65 -4.04
CA TYR A 689 -43.34 2.01 -2.81
C TYR A 689 -43.02 3.51 -2.82
N LYS A 690 -43.23 4.18 -1.69
CA LYS A 690 -42.71 5.52 -1.39
C LYS A 690 -42.15 5.50 0.04
N ARG A 691 -40.94 6.03 0.20
CA ARG A 691 -40.27 6.14 1.49
C ARG A 691 -40.77 7.33 2.32
#